data_AF-A0A7S2RUY9-F1
#
_entry.id   AF-A0A7S2RUY9-F1
#
_cell.length_a   1.000
_cell.length_b   1.000
_cell.length_c   1.000
_cell.angle_alpha   90.00
_cell.angle_beta   90.00
_cell.angle_gamma   90.00
#
_symmetry.space_group_name_H-M   'P 1'
#
loop_
_entity.id
_entity.type
_entity.pdbx_description
1 polymer ?
#
loop_
_entity_poly.entity_id
_entity_poly.type
_entity_poly.pdbx_seq_one_letter_code
_entity_poly.pdbx_strand_id
1 'polypeptide(L)'
;MDLSRVGLSRSDICCIGPISGSNTLKLLPFGKSRRQKFIVGDNAGNVMCLQSKRGETKTIFKTKTNSSNNPITCVTLNNGDSGDKYFVSEGRSVRGLNKKGKEFCHIKTNLSEAIQNVVVRDKDIWVSGALTYASYRDGVEHEYLTCADAVSCLVVSENNESAFVGGKDNQIHVVENGTIVCGASTTGGVNSLESYGSGQPSVGSPIIYGTDQGNLGMITYDNDSKSMKKLWDMPSSRTSAVVNCLTSYDLTKDDVPEIIVGRDDGTVQVYKVDGEGSALESASSSSGATLQFERCVGESVRSVQAGVVSSAGYDEVVLCTYSGNIVSFSTEALDQVDEDDKQGRSKASLDMEGKSKHMRDELAKLEKKVEASHAKLTKVSGGAHVLNNIGFEQLQVNQRFSLRAEEGSYCLSFELPVPIESVLLQSSIPVNLLDSEDSLGVGKSQGNVVISTSNTPNLNSVYRCAESCKRLEIRLRTVEGQYGEINATVVANVQPKIAKRLTIEIKPLSLHFRIPEPRGDVNDAVLSTVKFSGQFSLNQAHEWIQVCLPDVPVSVPQLKAIDGDTEQEELAELVFENALVPSTLIIRYRQGLVTIKSDSISAIAIIREVFTKEANKRKINISIRFTINPETVPFFLKMLDKKMREQGKLARHVGLIDALKEITNDANDTSFLTKEYQGILKNAPAIKQKFDKQPKALETLYGIVYDLYVDVQKFEGKDAKNQSAHSKLQHILENYNYESLLRFFQT
;
A
#
# COMPACT_ATOMS: atom_id res chain seq x y z
N MET A 1 -27.77 18.22 13.00
CA MET A 1 -27.55 16.92 13.67
C MET A 1 -27.58 15.91 12.55
N ASP A 2 -26.41 15.46 12.09
CA ASP A 2 -26.29 14.54 10.96
C ASP A 2 -26.75 13.14 11.37
N LEU A 3 -27.89 12.71 10.83
CA LEU A 3 -28.46 11.36 10.96
C LEU A 3 -27.71 10.29 10.12
N SER A 4 -26.51 10.61 9.60
CA SER A 4 -25.79 9.84 8.58
C SER A 4 -24.47 9.23 9.07
N ARG A 5 -24.39 8.77 10.31
CA ARG A 5 -23.21 8.02 10.79
C ARG A 5 -23.63 6.74 11.48
N VAL A 6 -23.11 5.62 11.00
CA VAL A 6 -23.30 4.31 11.63
C VAL A 6 -22.48 4.27 12.92
N GLY A 7 -23.16 4.10 14.06
CA GLY A 7 -22.51 3.91 15.35
C GLY A 7 -22.09 2.47 15.53
N LEU A 8 -20.77 2.20 15.51
CA LEU A 8 -20.23 0.86 15.78
C LEU A 8 -19.33 0.86 17.02
N SER A 9 -19.61 -0.06 17.93
CA SER A 9 -18.88 -0.28 19.18
C SER A 9 -17.80 -1.35 18.99
N ARG A 10 -16.55 -1.04 19.37
CA ARG A 10 -15.44 -1.99 19.28
C ARG A 10 -15.53 -3.07 20.36
N SER A 11 -15.33 -4.33 19.97
CA SER A 11 -15.13 -5.47 20.86
C SER A 11 -14.02 -6.37 20.34
N ASP A 12 -13.01 -6.65 21.16
CA ASP A 12 -11.94 -7.59 20.82
C ASP A 12 -12.39 -9.02 21.17
N ILE A 13 -12.41 -9.91 20.17
CA ILE A 13 -12.97 -11.26 20.27
C ILE A 13 -11.91 -12.25 20.78
N CYS A 14 -10.78 -12.33 20.10
CA CYS A 14 -9.64 -13.19 20.47
C CYS A 14 -8.38 -12.80 19.69
N CYS A 15 -7.25 -13.40 20.05
CA CYS A 15 -5.99 -13.31 19.33
C CYS A 15 -5.55 -14.72 18.90
N ILE A 16 -5.18 -14.88 17.64
CA ILE A 16 -4.63 -16.13 17.07
C ILE A 16 -3.18 -15.92 16.62
N GLY A 17 -2.62 -16.89 15.90
CA GLY A 17 -1.28 -16.75 15.33
C GLY A 17 -1.20 -15.61 14.30
N PRO A 18 0.01 -15.15 13.96
CA PRO A 18 0.22 -14.11 12.94
C PRO A 18 -0.41 -14.48 11.60
N ILE A 19 -0.83 -13.48 10.83
CA ILE A 19 -1.54 -13.64 9.56
C ILE A 19 -0.89 -12.74 8.51
N SER A 20 -0.21 -13.35 7.53
CA SER A 20 0.35 -12.64 6.37
C SER A 20 -0.52 -12.77 5.13
N GLY A 21 -1.39 -13.78 5.04
CA GLY A 21 -2.35 -13.92 3.94
C GLY A 21 -3.36 -12.77 3.89
N SER A 22 -4.01 -12.60 2.74
CA SER A 22 -5.21 -11.76 2.57
C SER A 22 -6.45 -12.65 2.55
N ASN A 23 -7.61 -12.12 2.93
CA ASN A 23 -8.87 -12.88 2.88
C ASN A 23 -8.82 -14.22 3.62
N THR A 24 -8.13 -14.27 4.77
CA THR A 24 -7.95 -15.48 5.58
C THR A 24 -9.03 -15.66 6.64
N LEU A 25 -10.03 -14.77 6.71
CA LEU A 25 -11.17 -14.83 7.62
C LEU A 25 -12.48 -14.83 6.82
N LYS A 26 -13.33 -15.84 7.05
CA LYS A 26 -14.67 -15.93 6.44
C LYS A 26 -15.73 -16.25 7.49
N LEU A 27 -16.90 -15.63 7.36
CA LEU A 27 -18.07 -15.94 8.18
C LEU A 27 -18.83 -17.10 7.56
N LEU A 28 -19.17 -18.10 8.37
CA LEU A 28 -20.01 -19.22 7.95
C LEU A 28 -21.48 -18.78 7.90
N PRO A 29 -22.29 -19.34 6.98
CA PRO A 29 -23.73 -19.09 6.96
C PRO A 29 -24.42 -19.42 8.28
N PHE A 30 -25.60 -18.83 8.50
CA PHE A 30 -26.39 -19.12 9.69
C PHE A 30 -26.75 -20.61 9.76
N GLY A 31 -26.38 -21.26 10.86
CA GLY A 31 -26.82 -22.61 11.18
C GLY A 31 -28.07 -22.58 12.05
N LYS A 32 -28.15 -23.51 13.01
CA LYS A 32 -29.23 -23.53 14.03
C LYS A 32 -29.17 -22.34 15.01
N SER A 33 -28.03 -21.65 15.09
CA SER A 33 -27.84 -20.51 15.99
C SER A 33 -28.11 -19.21 15.23
N ARG A 34 -28.69 -18.23 15.91
CA ARG A 34 -28.82 -16.84 15.43
C ARG A 34 -27.48 -16.08 15.38
N ARG A 35 -26.36 -16.79 15.42
CA ARG A 35 -25.00 -16.28 15.37
C ARG A 35 -24.18 -17.14 14.43
N GLN A 36 -23.39 -16.48 13.61
CA GLN A 36 -22.45 -17.08 12.71
C GLN A 36 -21.20 -17.52 13.46
N LYS A 37 -20.58 -18.54 12.90
CA LYS A 37 -19.24 -18.97 13.26
C LYS A 37 -18.30 -18.37 12.25
N PHE A 38 -17.03 -18.26 12.59
CA PHE A 38 -16.03 -17.79 11.65
C PHE A 38 -14.87 -18.76 11.57
N ILE A 39 -14.28 -18.84 10.38
CA ILE A 39 -13.09 -19.64 10.11
C ILE A 39 -11.93 -18.70 9.81
N VAL A 40 -10.75 -19.04 10.35
CA VAL A 40 -9.55 -18.24 10.19
C VAL A 40 -8.31 -19.12 10.02
N GLY A 41 -7.38 -18.69 9.16
CA GLY A 41 -6.08 -19.33 8.94
C GLY A 41 -4.91 -18.48 9.44
N ASP A 42 -3.85 -19.11 9.94
CA ASP A 42 -2.63 -18.44 10.43
C ASP A 42 -1.35 -18.84 9.67
N ASN A 43 -0.24 -18.15 9.98
CA ASN A 43 1.07 -18.37 9.36
C ASN A 43 1.74 -19.68 9.74
N ALA A 44 1.22 -20.39 10.74
CA ALA A 44 1.73 -21.68 11.19
C ALA A 44 0.98 -22.86 10.53
N GLY A 45 0.09 -22.59 9.57
CA GLY A 45 -0.70 -23.59 8.88
C GLY A 45 -1.88 -24.11 9.72
N ASN A 46 -2.30 -23.37 10.75
CA ASN A 46 -3.49 -23.73 11.51
C ASN A 46 -4.73 -23.08 10.89
N VAL A 47 -5.80 -23.87 10.80
CA VAL A 47 -7.14 -23.42 10.46
C VAL A 47 -8.04 -23.64 11.67
N MET A 48 -8.68 -22.57 12.13
CA MET A 48 -9.50 -22.56 13.33
C MET A 48 -10.93 -22.15 12.99
N CYS A 49 -11.92 -22.91 13.47
CA CYS A 49 -13.31 -22.48 13.47
C CYS A 49 -13.71 -22.08 14.88
N LEU A 50 -14.21 -20.85 15.01
CA LEU A 50 -14.45 -20.19 16.28
C LEU A 50 -15.92 -19.75 16.37
N GLN A 51 -16.43 -19.73 17.59
CA GLN A 51 -17.76 -19.22 17.91
C GLN A 51 -17.68 -18.31 19.12
N SER A 52 -18.10 -17.05 18.94
CA SER A 52 -18.19 -16.07 20.02
C SER A 52 -19.52 -16.19 20.77
N LYS A 53 -19.50 -16.01 22.08
CA LYS A 53 -20.69 -15.87 22.92
C LYS A 53 -20.36 -14.98 24.12
N ARG A 54 -21.00 -13.79 24.21
CA ARG A 54 -20.94 -12.88 25.38
C ARG A 54 -19.50 -12.75 25.94
N GLY A 55 -18.60 -12.22 25.13
CA GLY A 55 -17.20 -12.00 25.52
C GLY A 55 -16.27 -13.23 25.53
N GLU A 56 -16.80 -14.46 25.45
CA GLU A 56 -15.98 -15.68 25.38
C GLU A 56 -15.94 -16.27 23.96
N THR A 57 -14.75 -16.69 23.54
CA THR A 57 -14.54 -17.34 22.24
C THR A 57 -14.27 -18.82 22.41
N LYS A 58 -15.17 -19.66 21.90
CA LYS A 58 -15.02 -21.11 21.90
C LYS A 58 -14.43 -21.61 20.59
N THR A 59 -13.34 -22.38 20.68
CA THR A 59 -12.81 -23.13 19.54
C THR A 59 -13.68 -24.36 19.26
N ILE A 60 -14.22 -24.46 18.05
CA ILE A 60 -14.99 -25.63 17.58
C ILE A 60 -14.03 -26.71 17.10
N PHE A 61 -13.07 -26.32 16.26
CA PHE A 61 -11.93 -27.16 15.89
C PHE A 61 -10.71 -26.29 15.62
N LYS A 62 -9.54 -26.90 15.75
CA LYS A 62 -8.26 -26.38 15.27
C LYS A 62 -7.57 -27.51 14.52
N THR A 63 -7.39 -27.32 13.23
CA THR A 63 -6.77 -28.31 12.34
C THR A 63 -5.49 -27.73 11.80
N LYS A 64 -4.41 -28.52 11.89
CA LYS A 64 -3.16 -28.20 11.21
C LYS A 64 -3.17 -28.85 9.84
N THR A 65 -3.05 -28.06 8.78
CA THR A 65 -3.25 -28.54 7.40
C THR A 65 -2.11 -29.40 6.89
N ASN A 66 -0.87 -29.16 7.34
CA ASN A 66 0.27 -30.01 7.01
C ASN A 66 1.39 -29.98 8.07
N SER A 67 2.41 -30.80 7.82
CA SER A 67 3.64 -30.83 8.63
C SER A 67 4.70 -29.81 8.20
N SER A 68 4.58 -29.22 7.00
CA SER A 68 5.54 -28.25 6.46
C SER A 68 5.40 -26.83 7.02
N ASN A 69 4.41 -26.56 7.88
CA ASN A 69 4.18 -25.25 8.51
C ASN A 69 4.09 -24.10 7.50
N ASN A 70 3.53 -24.36 6.31
CA ASN A 70 3.35 -23.29 5.34
C ASN A 70 2.22 -22.36 5.83
N PRO A 71 2.31 -21.05 5.58
CA PRO A 71 1.26 -20.13 5.98
C PRO A 71 -0.03 -20.39 5.19
N ILE A 72 -1.17 -20.24 5.84
CA ILE A 72 -2.46 -20.17 5.15
C ILE A 72 -2.55 -18.82 4.44
N THR A 73 -2.65 -18.83 3.12
CA THR A 73 -2.62 -17.60 2.31
C THR A 73 -4.00 -17.03 2.03
N CYS A 74 -5.03 -17.88 1.90
CA CYS A 74 -6.40 -17.50 1.64
C CYS A 74 -7.37 -18.55 2.22
N VAL A 75 -8.58 -18.10 2.61
CA VAL A 75 -9.68 -18.97 3.02
C VAL A 75 -10.94 -18.58 2.23
N THR A 76 -11.58 -19.56 1.59
CA THR A 76 -12.84 -19.35 0.87
C THR A 76 -13.88 -20.40 1.22
N LEU A 77 -15.14 -20.03 1.07
CA LEU A 77 -16.27 -20.94 1.12
C LEU A 77 -16.61 -21.42 -0.29
N ASN A 78 -17.32 -22.55 -0.39
CA ASN A 78 -17.89 -22.99 -1.65
C ASN A 78 -19.26 -22.33 -1.84
N ASN A 79 -19.39 -21.54 -2.92
CA ASN A 79 -20.55 -20.69 -3.18
C ASN A 79 -21.80 -21.41 -3.75
N GLY A 80 -21.88 -22.74 -3.74
CA GLY A 80 -23.03 -23.51 -4.25
C GLY A 80 -23.63 -24.56 -3.31
N ASP A 81 -23.08 -24.72 -2.10
CA ASP A 81 -23.46 -25.78 -1.16
C ASP A 81 -23.80 -25.20 0.22
N SER A 82 -24.34 -26.01 1.13
CA SER A 82 -24.86 -25.66 2.48
C SER A 82 -23.94 -24.87 3.46
N GLY A 83 -22.79 -24.34 3.02
CA GLY A 83 -21.82 -23.61 3.85
C GLY A 83 -20.92 -24.50 4.71
N ASP A 84 -21.03 -25.82 4.55
CA ASP A 84 -20.40 -26.84 5.41
C ASP A 84 -19.01 -27.30 4.92
N LYS A 85 -18.52 -26.75 3.80
CA LYS A 85 -17.21 -27.04 3.19
C LYS A 85 -16.43 -25.75 3.00
N TYR A 86 -15.18 -25.76 3.44
CA TYR A 86 -14.27 -24.63 3.35
C TYR A 86 -13.01 -25.06 2.62
N PHE A 87 -12.43 -24.14 1.86
CA PHE A 87 -11.20 -24.36 1.12
C PHE A 87 -10.14 -23.38 1.59
N VAL A 88 -8.92 -23.87 1.76
CA VAL A 88 -7.78 -23.09 2.20
C VAL A 88 -6.61 -23.31 1.25
N SER A 89 -5.88 -22.24 0.94
CA SER A 89 -4.63 -22.33 0.20
C SER A 89 -3.43 -22.33 1.11
N GLU A 90 -2.45 -23.15 0.75
CA GLU A 90 -1.21 -23.31 1.49
C GLU A 90 -0.11 -23.75 0.53
N GLY A 91 0.93 -22.92 0.37
CA GLY A 91 1.98 -23.17 -0.61
C GLY A 91 1.39 -23.37 -2.01
N ARG A 92 1.61 -24.53 -2.64
CA ARG A 92 1.11 -24.89 -3.99
C ARG A 92 -0.10 -25.82 -3.95
N SER A 93 -0.89 -25.76 -2.88
CA SER A 93 -1.98 -26.70 -2.66
C SER A 93 -3.23 -26.00 -2.16
N VAL A 94 -4.38 -26.54 -2.55
CA VAL A 94 -5.70 -26.19 -2.02
C VAL A 94 -6.23 -27.38 -1.24
N ARG A 95 -6.66 -27.16 0.00
CA ARG A 95 -7.22 -28.20 0.88
C ARG A 95 -8.67 -27.89 1.19
N GLY A 96 -9.53 -28.90 1.06
CA GLY A 96 -10.94 -28.84 1.45
C GLY A 96 -11.14 -29.45 2.84
N LEU A 97 -11.73 -28.67 3.74
CA LEU A 97 -12.06 -29.04 5.12
C LEU A 97 -13.58 -29.05 5.32
N ASN A 98 -14.09 -30.05 6.02
CA ASN A 98 -15.52 -30.13 6.34
C ASN A 98 -15.86 -29.39 7.65
N LYS A 99 -17.15 -29.33 7.99
CA LYS A 99 -17.64 -28.70 9.23
C LYS A 99 -16.99 -29.10 10.56
N LYS A 100 -16.30 -30.24 10.59
CA LYS A 100 -15.59 -30.78 11.77
C LYS A 100 -14.08 -30.51 11.71
N GLY A 101 -13.60 -29.80 10.70
CA GLY A 101 -12.18 -29.55 10.46
C GLY A 101 -11.43 -30.75 9.89
N LYS A 102 -12.11 -31.79 9.39
CA LYS A 102 -11.44 -32.92 8.75
C LYS A 102 -11.23 -32.62 7.26
N GLU A 103 -10.03 -32.89 6.78
CA GLU A 103 -9.69 -32.84 5.37
C GLU A 103 -10.49 -33.90 4.59
N PHE A 104 -11.16 -33.46 3.53
CA PHE A 104 -11.89 -34.33 2.60
C PHE A 104 -11.39 -34.21 1.16
N CYS A 105 -10.62 -33.16 0.86
CA CYS A 105 -10.09 -32.88 -0.46
C CYS A 105 -8.69 -32.26 -0.34
N HIS A 106 -7.78 -32.65 -1.22
CA HIS A 106 -6.44 -32.07 -1.34
C HIS A 106 -6.05 -32.04 -2.81
N ILE A 107 -5.86 -30.83 -3.32
CA ILE A 107 -5.55 -30.55 -4.71
C ILE A 107 -4.18 -29.92 -4.73
N LYS A 108 -3.24 -30.60 -5.36
CA LYS A 108 -1.90 -30.08 -5.59
C LYS A 108 -1.85 -29.47 -6.97
N THR A 109 -1.63 -28.17 -7.05
CA THR A 109 -1.54 -27.47 -8.33
C THR A 109 -0.16 -27.72 -8.95
N ASN A 110 -0.08 -27.56 -10.26
CA ASN A 110 1.15 -27.56 -11.07
C ASN A 110 1.85 -26.19 -11.10
N LEU A 111 1.32 -25.19 -10.38
CA LEU A 111 1.91 -23.85 -10.32
C LEU A 111 3.35 -23.88 -9.77
N SER A 112 4.21 -23.06 -10.37
CA SER A 112 5.58 -22.83 -9.89
C SER A 112 5.63 -21.95 -8.64
N GLU A 113 4.55 -21.25 -8.31
CA GLU A 113 4.48 -20.25 -7.25
C GLU A 113 3.51 -20.64 -6.15
N ALA A 114 3.68 -20.09 -4.96
CA ALA A 114 2.71 -20.26 -3.89
C ALA A 114 1.40 -19.54 -4.26
N ILE A 115 0.27 -20.22 -4.02
CA ILE A 115 -1.07 -19.70 -4.24
C ILE A 115 -1.32 -18.57 -3.24
N GLN A 116 -1.78 -17.43 -3.74
CA GLN A 116 -2.14 -16.25 -2.96
C GLN A 116 -3.64 -16.06 -2.84
N ASN A 117 -4.41 -16.34 -3.90
CA ASN A 117 -5.86 -16.23 -3.89
C ASN A 117 -6.51 -17.52 -4.39
N VAL A 118 -7.68 -17.86 -3.83
CA VAL A 118 -8.49 -19.00 -4.26
C VAL A 118 -9.96 -18.61 -4.27
N VAL A 119 -10.64 -18.99 -5.35
CA VAL A 119 -12.10 -18.94 -5.46
C VAL A 119 -12.58 -20.36 -5.80
N VAL A 120 -13.60 -20.83 -5.10
CA VAL A 120 -14.20 -22.16 -5.35
C VAL A 120 -15.70 -22.00 -5.56
N ARG A 121 -16.20 -22.49 -6.70
CA ARG A 121 -17.62 -22.59 -6.98
C ARG A 121 -17.92 -24.01 -7.44
N ASP A 122 -18.77 -24.70 -6.69
CA ASP A 122 -19.12 -26.10 -6.90
C ASP A 122 -17.90 -27.02 -6.92
N LYS A 123 -17.44 -27.41 -8.12
CA LYS A 123 -16.27 -28.25 -8.34
C LYS A 123 -15.12 -27.51 -9.02
N ASP A 124 -15.38 -26.31 -9.50
CA ASP A 124 -14.43 -25.51 -10.24
C ASP A 124 -13.65 -24.62 -9.26
N ILE A 125 -12.36 -24.49 -9.54
CA ILE A 125 -11.40 -23.83 -8.66
C ILE A 125 -10.58 -22.87 -9.49
N TRP A 126 -10.55 -21.62 -9.07
CA TRP A 126 -9.68 -20.59 -9.62
C TRP A 126 -8.63 -20.23 -8.59
N VAL A 127 -7.40 -20.11 -9.04
CA VAL A 127 -6.26 -19.77 -8.19
C VAL A 127 -5.41 -18.70 -8.85
N SER A 128 -4.73 -17.90 -8.03
CA SER A 128 -3.63 -17.07 -8.50
C SER A 128 -2.38 -17.24 -7.65
N GLY A 129 -1.23 -17.24 -8.31
CA GLY A 129 0.09 -17.11 -7.72
C GLY A 129 0.52 -15.64 -7.62
N ALA A 130 1.83 -15.39 -7.64
CA ALA A 130 2.37 -14.04 -7.67
C ALA A 130 2.29 -13.43 -9.07
N LEU A 131 2.50 -14.21 -10.13
CA LEU A 131 2.49 -13.79 -11.53
C LEU A 131 1.57 -14.64 -12.41
N THR A 132 0.85 -15.59 -11.82
CA THR A 132 0.10 -16.61 -12.55
C THR A 132 -1.35 -16.65 -12.13
N TYR A 133 -2.21 -16.97 -13.09
CA TYR A 133 -3.61 -17.32 -12.90
C TYR A 133 -3.83 -18.72 -13.49
N ALA A 134 -4.63 -19.54 -12.82
CA ALA A 134 -5.06 -20.81 -13.36
C ALA A 134 -6.48 -21.16 -12.89
N SER A 135 -7.20 -21.92 -13.70
CA SER A 135 -8.48 -22.53 -13.33
C SER A 135 -8.44 -24.05 -13.51
N TYR A 136 -9.12 -24.76 -12.63
CA TYR A 136 -9.21 -26.21 -12.62
C TYR A 136 -10.69 -26.61 -12.62
N ARG A 137 -11.09 -27.48 -13.54
CA ARG A 137 -12.42 -28.09 -13.59
C ARG A 137 -12.29 -29.58 -13.32
N ASP A 138 -13.01 -30.08 -12.31
CA ASP A 138 -12.88 -31.45 -11.81
C ASP A 138 -11.42 -31.89 -11.52
N GLY A 139 -10.58 -30.95 -11.08
CA GLY A 139 -9.16 -31.19 -10.75
C GLY A 139 -8.21 -31.23 -11.94
N VAL A 140 -8.68 -31.00 -13.16
CA VAL A 140 -7.86 -30.87 -14.37
C VAL A 140 -7.70 -29.39 -14.71
N GLU A 141 -6.49 -28.96 -15.05
CA GLU A 141 -6.21 -27.58 -15.48
C GLU A 141 -7.00 -27.28 -16.76
N HIS A 142 -7.78 -26.20 -16.71
CA HIS A 142 -8.63 -25.73 -17.81
C HIS A 142 -8.06 -24.45 -18.44
N GLU A 143 -7.62 -23.49 -17.62
CA GLU A 143 -6.99 -22.26 -18.08
C GLU A 143 -5.69 -22.01 -17.33
N TYR A 144 -4.74 -21.36 -18.02
CA TYR A 144 -3.49 -20.90 -17.45
C TYR A 144 -3.08 -19.59 -18.13
N LEU A 145 -2.70 -18.59 -17.33
CA LEU A 145 -2.21 -17.30 -17.80
C LEU A 145 -1.00 -16.88 -16.96
N THR A 146 0.04 -16.39 -17.61
CA THR A 146 1.17 -15.71 -16.96
C THR A 146 1.07 -14.22 -17.24
N CYS A 147 1.04 -13.42 -16.17
CA CYS A 147 0.99 -11.97 -16.21
C CYS A 147 2.41 -11.40 -16.20
N ALA A 148 2.62 -10.27 -16.89
CA ALA A 148 3.92 -9.58 -16.85
C ALA A 148 4.21 -8.95 -15.47
N ASP A 149 3.14 -8.66 -14.71
CA ASP A 149 3.18 -8.01 -13.41
C ASP A 149 2.44 -8.81 -12.34
N ALA A 150 2.64 -8.42 -11.08
CA ALA A 150 2.14 -9.14 -9.92
C ALA A 150 0.60 -9.15 -9.86
N VAL A 151 0.03 -10.35 -9.79
CA VAL A 151 -1.40 -10.57 -9.53
C VAL A 151 -1.63 -10.43 -8.03
N SER A 152 -2.54 -9.55 -7.65
CA SER A 152 -2.81 -9.27 -6.23
C SER A 152 -4.15 -9.84 -5.76
N CYS A 153 -5.15 -9.91 -6.64
CA CYS A 153 -6.51 -10.31 -6.27
C CYS A 153 -7.27 -10.96 -7.44
N LEU A 154 -8.30 -11.74 -7.10
CA LEU A 154 -9.07 -12.56 -8.03
C LEU A 154 -10.54 -12.62 -7.59
N VAL A 155 -11.44 -12.38 -8.53
CA VAL A 155 -12.90 -12.59 -8.40
C VAL A 155 -13.39 -13.33 -9.64
N VAL A 156 -14.44 -14.14 -9.53
CA VAL A 156 -15.02 -14.88 -10.66
C VAL A 156 -16.48 -14.46 -10.83
N SER A 157 -16.96 -14.29 -12.05
CA SER A 157 -18.37 -13.98 -12.36
C SER A 157 -19.31 -15.10 -11.90
N GLU A 158 -20.57 -14.81 -11.58
CA GLU A 158 -21.52 -15.82 -11.07
C GLU A 158 -21.78 -16.99 -12.02
N ASN A 159 -21.67 -16.75 -13.34
CA ASN A 159 -21.81 -17.78 -14.37
C ASN A 159 -20.55 -18.66 -14.54
N ASN A 160 -19.47 -18.42 -13.79
CA ASN A 160 -18.20 -19.13 -13.85
C ASN A 160 -17.48 -19.05 -15.22
N GLU A 161 -17.86 -18.11 -16.09
CA GLU A 161 -17.26 -17.94 -17.42
C GLU A 161 -16.07 -16.98 -17.42
N SER A 162 -16.09 -15.97 -16.55
CA SER A 162 -15.13 -14.86 -16.59
C SER A 162 -14.44 -14.69 -15.23
N ALA A 163 -13.11 -14.63 -15.25
CA ALA A 163 -12.31 -14.30 -14.08
C ALA A 163 -11.78 -12.87 -14.17
N PHE A 164 -11.91 -12.12 -13.07
CA PHE A 164 -11.41 -10.76 -12.92
C PHE A 164 -10.10 -10.80 -12.13
N VAL A 165 -9.01 -10.42 -12.78
CA VAL A 165 -7.66 -10.48 -12.23
C VAL A 165 -7.13 -9.07 -12.06
N GLY A 166 -6.95 -8.64 -10.82
CA GLY A 166 -6.39 -7.34 -10.47
C GLY A 166 -4.88 -7.42 -10.22
N GLY A 167 -4.12 -6.55 -10.90
CA GLY A 167 -2.67 -6.57 -10.87
C GLY A 167 -2.01 -5.25 -10.45
N LYS A 168 -0.69 -5.30 -10.27
CA LYS A 168 0.16 -4.13 -10.02
C LYS A 168 0.39 -3.25 -11.25
N ASP A 169 -0.01 -3.71 -12.42
CA ASP A 169 0.01 -3.01 -13.71
C ASP A 169 -1.06 -1.90 -13.86
N ASN A 170 -1.74 -1.53 -12.77
CA ASN A 170 -2.82 -0.54 -12.76
C ASN A 170 -4.00 -0.94 -13.65
N GLN A 171 -4.24 -2.25 -13.81
CA GLN A 171 -5.35 -2.77 -14.60
C GLN A 171 -6.12 -3.88 -13.87
N ILE A 172 -7.39 -3.99 -14.23
CA ILE A 172 -8.24 -5.16 -13.95
C ILE A 172 -8.45 -5.86 -15.28
N HIS A 173 -7.99 -7.10 -15.40
CA HIS A 173 -8.12 -7.92 -16.60
C HIS A 173 -9.30 -8.88 -16.48
N VAL A 174 -10.07 -9.01 -17.55
CA VAL A 174 -11.05 -10.10 -17.70
C VAL A 174 -10.39 -11.24 -18.45
N VAL A 175 -10.31 -12.39 -17.81
CA VAL A 175 -9.71 -13.60 -18.36
C VAL A 175 -10.82 -14.61 -18.68
N GLU A 176 -10.83 -15.06 -19.94
CA GLU A 176 -11.69 -16.12 -20.43
C GLU A 176 -10.86 -17.05 -21.32
N ASN A 177 -11.04 -18.35 -21.16
CA ASN A 177 -10.33 -19.39 -21.94
C ASN A 177 -8.79 -19.22 -21.93
N GLY A 178 -8.24 -18.72 -20.82
CA GLY A 178 -6.80 -18.50 -20.65
C GLY A 178 -6.24 -17.27 -21.37
N THR A 179 -7.10 -16.38 -21.89
CA THR A 179 -6.70 -15.15 -22.59
C THR A 179 -7.33 -13.92 -21.95
N ILE A 180 -6.63 -12.78 -22.02
CA ILE A 180 -7.18 -11.50 -21.57
C ILE A 180 -8.11 -10.98 -22.67
N VAL A 181 -9.40 -10.87 -22.37
CA VAL A 181 -10.43 -10.41 -23.31
C VAL A 181 -10.50 -8.88 -23.35
N CYS A 182 -10.50 -8.26 -22.17
CA CYS A 182 -10.48 -6.82 -22.02
C CYS A 182 -9.87 -6.42 -20.67
N GLY A 183 -9.56 -5.14 -20.51
CA GLY A 183 -9.04 -4.61 -19.26
C GLY A 183 -9.54 -3.19 -18.98
N ALA A 184 -9.61 -2.84 -17.70
CA ALA A 184 -9.96 -1.50 -17.24
C ALA A 184 -8.79 -0.87 -16.48
N SER A 185 -8.33 0.30 -16.93
CA SER A 185 -7.29 1.08 -16.25
C SER A 185 -7.79 1.69 -14.95
N THR A 186 -7.00 1.56 -13.89
CA THR A 186 -7.26 2.10 -12.55
C THR A 186 -6.27 3.21 -12.20
N THR A 187 -6.57 3.98 -11.17
CA THR A 187 -5.73 5.10 -10.67
C THR A 187 -4.51 4.64 -9.86
N GLY A 188 -4.28 3.33 -9.74
CA GLY A 188 -3.15 2.70 -9.05
C GLY A 188 -3.27 1.18 -9.08
N GLY A 189 -2.26 0.47 -8.56
CA GLY A 189 -2.20 -0.98 -8.62
C GLY A 189 -3.33 -1.61 -7.82
N VAL A 190 -4.08 -2.52 -8.43
CA VAL A 190 -5.27 -3.11 -7.82
C VAL A 190 -4.83 -4.13 -6.78
N ASN A 191 -5.27 -3.96 -5.54
CA ASN A 191 -4.84 -4.78 -4.41
C ASN A 191 -5.97 -5.63 -3.83
N SER A 192 -7.23 -5.24 -4.04
CA SER A 192 -8.41 -5.99 -3.63
C SER A 192 -9.55 -5.84 -4.63
N LEU A 193 -10.32 -6.91 -4.80
CA LEU A 193 -11.53 -7.00 -5.63
C LEU A 193 -12.59 -7.77 -4.83
N GLU A 194 -13.86 -7.39 -4.97
CA GLU A 194 -15.01 -8.13 -4.44
C GLU A 194 -16.25 -7.87 -5.32
N SER A 195 -17.13 -8.87 -5.45
CA SER A 195 -18.45 -8.66 -6.07
C SER A 195 -19.35 -7.84 -5.15
N TYR A 196 -19.92 -6.76 -5.66
CA TYR A 196 -20.83 -5.91 -4.91
C TYR A 196 -22.23 -6.55 -4.84
N GLY A 197 -22.80 -6.63 -3.63
CA GLY A 197 -24.12 -7.22 -3.41
C GLY A 197 -24.15 -8.74 -3.45
N SER A 198 -23.01 -9.38 -3.20
CA SER A 198 -22.89 -10.85 -3.13
C SER A 198 -24.01 -11.47 -2.29
N GLY A 199 -24.85 -12.31 -2.91
CA GLY A 199 -26.00 -12.96 -2.27
C GLY A 199 -27.37 -12.48 -2.75
N GLN A 200 -27.43 -11.42 -3.58
CA GLN A 200 -28.63 -11.10 -4.36
C GLN A 200 -28.43 -11.54 -5.82
N PRO A 201 -29.32 -12.39 -6.38
CA PRO A 201 -29.20 -12.89 -7.75
C PRO A 201 -29.48 -11.76 -8.73
N SER A 202 -28.43 -11.07 -9.17
CA SER A 202 -28.50 -10.10 -10.26
C SER A 202 -27.43 -10.43 -11.29
N VAL A 203 -27.88 -10.70 -12.51
CA VAL A 203 -26.98 -10.86 -13.65
C VAL A 203 -26.22 -9.56 -13.85
N GLY A 204 -24.88 -9.63 -13.86
CA GLY A 204 -24.02 -8.46 -14.05
C GLY A 204 -23.74 -7.65 -12.78
N SER A 205 -23.65 -8.30 -11.60
CA SER A 205 -23.29 -7.60 -10.36
C SER A 205 -21.98 -6.81 -10.52
N PRO A 206 -21.96 -5.50 -10.16
CA PRO A 206 -20.76 -4.69 -10.22
C PRO A 206 -19.63 -5.27 -9.37
N ILE A 207 -18.39 -4.95 -9.73
CA ILE A 207 -17.20 -5.32 -8.97
C ILE A 207 -16.63 -4.06 -8.35
N ILE A 208 -16.41 -4.11 -7.04
CA ILE A 208 -15.70 -3.06 -6.31
C ILE A 208 -14.22 -3.41 -6.23
N TYR A 209 -13.38 -2.39 -6.29
CA TYR A 209 -11.94 -2.54 -6.23
C TYR A 209 -11.28 -1.50 -5.32
N GLY A 210 -10.13 -1.87 -4.78
CA GLY A 210 -9.29 -1.03 -3.95
C GLY A 210 -7.84 -1.06 -4.42
N THR A 211 -7.21 0.11 -4.46
CA THR A 211 -5.84 0.25 -4.98
C THR A 211 -4.79 0.35 -3.87
N ASP A 212 -3.52 0.23 -4.24
CA ASP A 212 -2.38 0.46 -3.34
C ASP A 212 -2.08 1.93 -3.03
N GLN A 213 -2.70 2.86 -3.77
CA GLN A 213 -2.73 4.28 -3.43
C GLN A 213 -3.90 4.63 -2.50
N GLY A 214 -4.74 3.65 -2.15
CA GLY A 214 -5.87 3.82 -1.26
C GLY A 214 -7.19 4.22 -1.93
N ASN A 215 -7.21 4.29 -3.27
CA ASN A 215 -8.41 4.65 -4.03
C ASN A 215 -9.41 3.49 -4.03
N LEU A 216 -10.68 3.84 -4.18
CA LEU A 216 -11.78 2.89 -4.30
C LEU A 216 -12.48 3.12 -5.63
N GLY A 217 -12.97 2.06 -6.26
CA GLY A 217 -13.78 2.22 -7.46
C GLY A 217 -14.76 1.09 -7.66
N MET A 218 -15.62 1.27 -8.65
CA MET A 218 -16.58 0.26 -9.07
C MET A 218 -16.61 0.17 -10.59
N ILE A 219 -16.64 -1.06 -11.09
CA ILE A 219 -16.71 -1.39 -12.50
C ILE A 219 -17.88 -2.35 -12.75
N THR A 220 -18.38 -2.37 -13.97
CA THR A 220 -19.28 -3.42 -14.46
C THR A 220 -18.69 -4.04 -15.72
N TYR A 221 -19.05 -5.28 -15.99
CA TYR A 221 -18.63 -6.04 -17.16
C TYR A 221 -19.86 -6.50 -17.93
N ASP A 222 -19.92 -6.11 -19.19
CA ASP A 222 -20.94 -6.57 -20.11
C ASP A 222 -20.40 -7.76 -20.90
N ASN A 223 -21.00 -8.93 -20.66
CA ASN A 223 -20.59 -10.19 -21.28
C ASN A 223 -20.87 -10.22 -22.79
N ASP A 224 -21.86 -9.46 -23.27
CA ASP A 224 -22.25 -9.46 -24.69
C ASP A 224 -21.29 -8.60 -25.51
N SER A 225 -20.99 -7.38 -25.03
CA SER A 225 -20.01 -6.49 -25.69
C SER A 225 -18.56 -6.79 -25.33
N LYS A 226 -18.32 -7.72 -24.40
CA LYS A 226 -16.99 -8.06 -23.86
C LYS A 226 -16.22 -6.81 -23.41
N SER A 227 -16.92 -5.86 -22.82
CA SER A 227 -16.38 -4.55 -22.45
C SER A 227 -16.58 -4.24 -20.97
N MET A 228 -15.63 -3.51 -20.40
CA MET A 228 -15.71 -3.04 -19.02
C MET A 228 -16.08 -1.56 -19.00
N LYS A 229 -17.03 -1.21 -18.13
CA LYS A 229 -17.39 0.18 -17.86
C LYS A 229 -17.06 0.53 -16.43
N LYS A 230 -16.28 1.59 -16.25
CA LYS A 230 -16.02 2.20 -14.94
C LYS A 230 -17.25 3.01 -14.53
N LEU A 231 -17.89 2.63 -13.41
CA LEU A 231 -19.03 3.36 -12.85
C LEU A 231 -18.53 4.59 -12.09
N TRP A 232 -17.53 4.40 -11.21
CA TRP A 232 -16.85 5.48 -10.52
C TRP A 232 -15.46 5.06 -10.05
N ASP A 233 -14.61 6.06 -9.78
CA ASP A 233 -13.24 5.92 -9.29
C ASP A 233 -12.99 7.10 -8.35
N MET A 234 -12.96 6.79 -7.06
CA MET A 234 -12.91 7.74 -5.97
C MET A 234 -11.49 7.75 -5.39
N PRO A 235 -10.76 8.88 -5.52
CA PRO A 235 -9.48 9.03 -4.87
C PRO A 235 -9.66 9.02 -3.35
N SER A 236 -8.66 8.53 -2.62
CA SER A 236 -8.74 8.58 -1.16
C SER A 236 -8.69 10.02 -0.64
N SER A 237 -9.71 10.43 0.11
CA SER A 237 -9.81 11.79 0.65
C SER A 237 -9.02 12.01 1.95
N ARG A 238 -8.56 10.93 2.62
CA ARG A 238 -8.00 11.00 3.99
C ARG A 238 -6.72 10.20 4.23
N THR A 239 -6.53 9.08 3.55
CA THR A 239 -5.36 8.21 3.76
C THR A 239 -4.90 7.57 2.46
N SER A 240 -3.63 7.70 2.12
CA SER A 240 -3.01 6.98 0.99
C SER A 240 -2.67 5.52 1.34
N ALA A 241 -3.21 4.99 2.45
CA ALA A 241 -3.00 3.61 2.83
C ALA A 241 -3.72 2.64 1.90
N VAL A 242 -2.97 1.60 1.53
CA VAL A 242 -3.37 0.50 0.65
C VAL A 242 -4.65 -0.16 1.14
N VAL A 243 -5.54 -0.45 0.20
CA VAL A 243 -6.75 -1.23 0.48
C VAL A 243 -6.41 -2.72 0.46
N ASN A 244 -6.27 -3.33 1.64
CA ASN A 244 -5.88 -4.74 1.76
C ASN A 244 -7.04 -5.70 1.49
N CYS A 245 -8.25 -5.35 1.90
CA CYS A 245 -9.43 -6.21 1.77
C CYS A 245 -10.72 -5.40 1.72
N LEU A 246 -11.73 -5.96 1.04
CA LEU A 246 -13.04 -5.38 0.80
C LEU A 246 -14.13 -6.42 1.10
N THR A 247 -15.30 -5.97 1.49
CA THR A 247 -16.53 -6.77 1.50
C THR A 247 -17.72 -5.84 1.29
N SER A 248 -18.83 -6.35 0.74
CA SER A 248 -20.11 -5.65 0.72
C SER A 248 -21.11 -6.30 1.66
N TYR A 249 -21.83 -5.52 2.46
CA TYR A 249 -22.86 -6.03 3.37
C TYR A 249 -23.82 -4.89 3.76
N ASP A 250 -25.11 -5.20 3.82
CA ASP A 250 -26.13 -4.26 4.29
C ASP A 250 -26.17 -4.22 5.83
N LEU A 251 -25.39 -3.32 6.40
CA LEU A 251 -25.30 -3.03 7.84
C LEU A 251 -26.50 -2.21 8.32
N THR A 252 -27.07 -1.36 7.47
CA THR A 252 -28.15 -0.44 7.86
C THR A 252 -29.55 -1.01 7.69
N LYS A 253 -29.67 -2.15 7.00
CA LYS A 253 -30.92 -2.86 6.67
C LYS A 253 -31.83 -2.02 5.78
N ASP A 254 -31.23 -1.27 4.86
CA ASP A 254 -31.94 -0.46 3.87
C ASP A 254 -31.96 -1.13 2.48
N ASP A 255 -31.58 -2.40 2.40
CA ASP A 255 -31.44 -3.21 1.19
C ASP A 255 -30.37 -2.70 0.21
N VAL A 256 -29.54 -1.71 0.62
CA VAL A 256 -28.39 -1.21 -0.15
C VAL A 256 -27.09 -1.57 0.58
N PRO A 257 -26.32 -2.55 0.09
CA PRO A 257 -25.09 -2.97 0.75
C PRO A 257 -24.07 -1.84 0.90
N GLU A 258 -23.52 -1.65 2.10
CA GLU A 258 -22.36 -0.80 2.28
C GLU A 258 -21.07 -1.48 1.83
N ILE A 259 -20.10 -0.66 1.43
CA ILE A 259 -18.74 -1.09 1.12
C ILE A 259 -17.89 -0.96 2.38
N ILE A 260 -17.36 -2.08 2.85
CA ILE A 260 -16.53 -2.14 4.05
C ILE A 260 -15.09 -2.39 3.64
N VAL A 261 -14.19 -1.56 4.15
CA VAL A 261 -12.80 -1.43 3.68
C VAL A 261 -11.84 -1.63 4.84
N GLY A 262 -10.90 -2.56 4.69
CA GLY A 262 -9.77 -2.75 5.61
C GLY A 262 -8.46 -2.29 4.97
N ARG A 263 -7.75 -1.36 5.62
CA ARG A 263 -6.52 -0.77 5.10
C ARG A 263 -5.26 -1.29 5.79
N ASP A 264 -4.13 -1.07 5.12
CA ASP A 264 -2.82 -1.46 5.64
C ASP A 264 -2.34 -0.60 6.82
N ASP A 265 -2.82 0.62 6.99
CA ASP A 265 -2.47 1.44 8.17
C ASP A 265 -3.33 1.10 9.41
N GLY A 266 -4.17 0.07 9.31
CA GLY A 266 -5.11 -0.34 10.36
C GLY A 266 -6.43 0.41 10.35
N THR A 267 -6.65 1.32 9.40
CA THR A 267 -7.92 2.00 9.25
C THR A 267 -8.98 1.07 8.67
N VAL A 268 -10.16 1.10 9.29
CA VAL A 268 -11.38 0.40 8.87
C VAL A 268 -12.42 1.45 8.54
N GLN A 269 -13.00 1.36 7.35
CA GLN A 269 -13.98 2.32 6.86
C GLN A 269 -15.24 1.62 6.36
N VAL A 270 -16.38 2.27 6.54
CA VAL A 270 -17.67 1.84 5.94
C VAL A 270 -18.18 2.99 5.09
N TYR A 271 -18.49 2.69 3.84
CA TYR A 271 -18.99 3.62 2.85
C TYR A 271 -20.39 3.22 2.40
N LYS A 272 -21.30 4.19 2.35
CA LYS A 272 -22.61 4.04 1.72
C LYS A 272 -22.48 4.41 0.25
N VAL A 273 -22.98 3.59 -0.67
CA VAL A 273 -22.95 3.90 -2.11
C VAL A 273 -23.93 5.04 -2.41
N ASP A 274 -23.48 6.02 -3.19
CA ASP A 274 -24.29 7.18 -3.56
C ASP A 274 -25.13 6.82 -4.80
N GLY A 275 -26.45 6.63 -4.64
CA GLY A 275 -27.40 6.36 -5.74
C GLY A 275 -28.10 4.99 -5.66
N GLU A 276 -29.37 4.92 -6.09
CA GLU A 276 -30.22 3.73 -6.02
C GLU A 276 -30.35 3.02 -7.38
N GLY A 277 -30.13 1.69 -7.41
CA GLY A 277 -30.48 0.83 -8.54
C GLY A 277 -29.91 1.26 -9.90
N SER A 278 -30.78 1.33 -10.91
CA SER A 278 -30.47 1.73 -12.30
C SER A 278 -29.89 3.15 -12.45
N ALA A 279 -29.78 3.92 -11.37
CA ALA A 279 -29.13 5.23 -11.34
C ALA A 279 -27.60 5.17 -11.18
N LEU A 280 -27.01 4.01 -10.86
CA LEU A 280 -25.55 3.82 -10.88
C LEU A 280 -24.94 4.05 -12.28
N GLU A 281 -25.74 3.90 -13.34
CA GLU A 281 -25.29 4.13 -14.72
C GLU A 281 -25.31 5.60 -15.15
N SER A 282 -26.00 6.47 -14.40
CA SER A 282 -26.22 7.88 -14.73
C SER A 282 -25.55 8.89 -13.78
N ALA A 283 -24.87 8.40 -12.73
CA ALA A 283 -24.12 9.24 -11.80
C ALA A 283 -22.77 9.68 -12.39
N SER A 284 -22.77 10.80 -13.11
CA SER A 284 -21.57 11.57 -13.47
C SER A 284 -21.02 12.43 -12.32
N SER A 285 -21.44 12.17 -11.08
CA SER A 285 -20.90 12.80 -9.89
C SER A 285 -19.61 12.11 -9.43
N SER A 286 -18.57 12.90 -9.24
CA SER A 286 -17.25 12.52 -8.70
C SER A 286 -17.25 11.92 -7.28
N SER A 287 -18.41 11.72 -6.66
CA SER A 287 -18.60 11.00 -5.40
C SER A 287 -19.49 9.79 -5.68
N GLY A 288 -18.89 8.60 -5.71
CA GLY A 288 -19.62 7.33 -5.88
C GLY A 288 -20.02 6.67 -4.56
N ALA A 289 -19.45 7.11 -3.43
CA ALA A 289 -19.79 6.60 -2.11
C ALA A 289 -19.41 7.59 -0.98
N THR A 290 -20.23 7.66 0.05
CA THR A 290 -20.05 8.54 1.21
C THR A 290 -19.58 7.77 2.45
N LEU A 291 -18.50 8.23 3.08
CA LEU A 291 -17.94 7.65 4.31
C LEU A 291 -18.90 7.79 5.52
N GLN A 292 -19.28 6.68 6.13
CA GLN A 292 -20.20 6.60 7.27
C GLN A 292 -19.49 6.35 8.60
N PHE A 293 -18.42 5.55 8.59
CA PHE A 293 -17.69 5.12 9.78
C PHE A 293 -16.18 5.02 9.49
N GLU A 294 -15.36 5.41 10.47
CA GLU A 294 -13.90 5.28 10.42
C GLU A 294 -13.32 5.03 11.82
N ARG A 295 -12.52 3.97 11.95
CA ARG A 295 -11.73 3.64 13.14
C ARG A 295 -10.41 3.00 12.75
N CYS A 296 -9.38 3.21 13.55
CA CYS A 296 -8.10 2.53 13.38
C CYS A 296 -7.88 1.49 14.49
N VAL A 297 -7.38 0.32 14.11
CA VAL A 297 -7.05 -0.78 15.04
C VAL A 297 -5.57 -0.86 15.37
N GLY A 298 -4.72 -0.02 14.77
CA GLY A 298 -3.29 0.11 15.07
C GLY A 298 -2.37 -0.93 14.42
N GLU A 299 -2.91 -1.80 13.57
CA GLU A 299 -2.22 -2.88 12.86
C GLU A 299 -2.86 -3.10 11.48
N SER A 300 -2.11 -3.58 10.49
CA SER A 300 -2.61 -3.87 9.15
C SER A 300 -3.83 -4.80 9.20
N VAL A 301 -4.94 -4.37 8.60
CA VAL A 301 -6.12 -5.22 8.42
C VAL A 301 -5.84 -6.19 7.27
N ARG A 302 -6.03 -7.50 7.48
CA ARG A 302 -5.73 -8.56 6.52
C ARG A 302 -6.98 -9.15 5.86
N SER A 303 -8.10 -9.12 6.56
CA SER A 303 -9.38 -9.60 6.08
C SER A 303 -10.50 -8.87 6.83
N VAL A 304 -11.59 -8.60 6.13
CA VAL A 304 -12.80 -8.00 6.69
C VAL A 304 -14.03 -8.74 6.17
N GLN A 305 -15.02 -8.92 7.05
CA GLN A 305 -16.31 -9.53 6.77
C GLN A 305 -17.38 -8.80 7.60
N ALA A 306 -18.66 -9.00 7.25
CA ALA A 306 -19.76 -8.48 8.06
C ALA A 306 -20.90 -9.50 8.19
N GLY A 307 -21.57 -9.46 9.33
CA GLY A 307 -22.59 -10.43 9.71
C GLY A 307 -22.88 -10.39 11.20
N VAL A 308 -23.40 -11.47 11.78
CA VAL A 308 -23.82 -11.52 13.19
C VAL A 308 -22.98 -12.55 13.94
N VAL A 309 -22.04 -12.13 14.79
CA VAL A 309 -21.04 -13.04 15.40
C VAL A 309 -21.16 -13.13 16.92
N SER A 310 -21.12 -12.01 17.63
CA SER A 310 -21.05 -11.97 19.09
C SER A 310 -22.45 -11.98 19.70
N SER A 311 -23.26 -10.99 19.30
CA SER A 311 -24.60 -10.74 19.84
C SER A 311 -25.66 -10.99 18.78
N ALA A 312 -26.61 -11.87 19.09
CA ALA A 312 -27.66 -12.23 18.14
C ALA A 312 -28.56 -11.02 17.84
N GLY A 313 -28.79 -10.73 16.55
CA GLY A 313 -29.66 -9.63 16.10
C GLY A 313 -28.95 -8.30 15.86
N TYR A 314 -27.66 -8.20 16.18
CA TYR A 314 -26.84 -7.04 15.89
C TYR A 314 -25.81 -7.39 14.83
N ASP A 315 -25.76 -6.59 13.77
CA ASP A 315 -24.78 -6.72 12.71
C ASP A 315 -23.43 -6.15 13.16
N GLU A 316 -22.37 -6.80 12.71
CA GLU A 316 -21.00 -6.60 13.15
C GLU A 316 -20.07 -6.61 11.94
N VAL A 317 -19.14 -5.65 11.89
CA VAL A 317 -17.97 -5.74 11.01
C VAL A 317 -16.88 -6.50 11.77
N VAL A 318 -16.46 -7.65 11.25
CA VAL A 318 -15.44 -8.51 11.86
C VAL A 318 -14.20 -8.53 10.98
N LEU A 319 -13.04 -8.34 11.59
CA LEU A 319 -11.77 -8.27 10.90
C LEU A 319 -10.67 -9.04 11.62
N CYS A 320 -9.62 -9.38 10.88
CA CYS A 320 -8.36 -9.85 11.46
C CYS A 320 -7.18 -8.95 11.08
N THR A 321 -6.24 -8.77 12.03
CA THR A 321 -5.02 -7.99 11.83
C THR A 321 -3.80 -8.88 11.58
N TYR A 322 -2.68 -8.27 11.17
CA TYR A 322 -1.42 -8.97 10.91
C TYR A 322 -0.91 -9.78 12.10
N SER A 323 -1.04 -9.29 13.34
CA SER A 323 -0.62 -10.06 14.51
C SER A 323 -1.58 -11.18 14.91
N GLY A 324 -2.73 -11.31 14.24
CA GLY A 324 -3.75 -12.30 14.54
C GLY A 324 -4.87 -11.82 15.46
N ASN A 325 -4.97 -10.51 15.73
CA ASN A 325 -6.09 -9.99 16.51
C ASN A 325 -7.39 -10.05 15.70
N ILE A 326 -8.44 -10.59 16.31
CA ILE A 326 -9.79 -10.62 15.73
C ILE A 326 -10.64 -9.60 16.48
N VAL A 327 -11.05 -8.57 15.74
CA VAL A 327 -11.77 -7.41 16.26
C VAL A 327 -13.14 -7.35 15.60
N SER A 328 -14.16 -7.00 16.38
CA SER A 328 -15.52 -6.74 15.91
C SER A 328 -15.92 -5.29 16.18
N PHE A 329 -16.66 -4.70 15.26
CA PHE A 329 -17.34 -3.42 15.39
C PHE A 329 -18.85 -3.66 15.25
N SER A 330 -19.56 -3.67 16.38
CA SER A 330 -20.97 -4.06 16.47
C SER A 330 -21.91 -2.86 16.45
N THR A 331 -23.08 -3.02 15.84
CA THR A 331 -24.23 -2.10 15.98
C THR A 331 -24.86 -2.13 17.37
N GLU A 332 -24.48 -3.06 18.25
CA GLU A 332 -24.93 -3.08 19.64
C GLU A 332 -24.35 -1.90 20.44
N ALA A 333 -25.23 -1.20 21.15
CA ALA A 333 -24.86 -0.17 22.11
C ALA A 333 -24.35 -0.83 23.41
N LEU A 334 -23.04 -1.05 23.50
CA LEU A 334 -22.39 -1.75 24.62
C LEU A 334 -22.32 -0.91 25.91
N ASP A 335 -22.57 0.39 25.82
CA ASP A 335 -22.61 1.35 26.92
C ASP A 335 -23.92 1.31 27.72
N GLN A 336 -24.96 0.68 27.17
CA GLN A 336 -26.24 0.50 27.86
C GLN A 336 -26.17 -0.53 28.99
N VAL A 337 -27.00 -0.33 30.01
CA VAL A 337 -27.18 -1.24 31.15
C VAL A 337 -27.64 -2.61 30.64
N ASP A 338 -27.03 -3.69 31.14
CA ASP A 338 -27.50 -5.04 30.84
C ASP A 338 -28.83 -5.28 31.57
N GLU A 339 -29.87 -5.64 30.82
CA GLU A 339 -31.21 -5.92 31.37
C GLU A 339 -31.20 -7.08 32.38
N ASP A 340 -30.22 -7.99 32.27
CA ASP A 340 -30.04 -9.13 33.15
C ASP A 340 -29.27 -8.77 34.45
N ASP A 341 -28.65 -7.59 34.57
CA ASP A 341 -27.79 -7.21 35.70
C ASP A 341 -28.50 -6.41 36.78
N LYS A 342 -28.59 -7.00 37.97
CA LYS A 342 -29.21 -6.38 39.15
C LYS A 342 -28.43 -5.19 39.72
N GLN A 343 -27.17 -4.99 39.31
CA GLN A 343 -26.31 -3.90 39.77
C GLN A 343 -26.28 -2.70 38.81
N GLY A 344 -27.06 -2.74 37.72
CA GLY A 344 -27.17 -1.62 36.78
C GLY A 344 -25.89 -1.36 35.98
N ARG A 345 -25.02 -2.36 35.83
CA ARG A 345 -23.75 -2.23 35.09
C ARG A 345 -24.01 -2.33 33.59
N SER A 346 -23.19 -1.64 32.79
CA SER A 346 -23.26 -1.75 31.35
C SER A 346 -22.80 -3.12 30.86
N LYS A 347 -23.31 -3.54 29.69
CA LYS A 347 -22.90 -4.79 29.02
C LYS A 347 -21.38 -4.87 28.84
N ALA A 348 -20.74 -3.76 28.43
CA ALA A 348 -19.28 -3.65 28.31
C ALA A 348 -18.55 -3.92 29.64
N SER A 349 -19.09 -3.45 30.76
CA SER A 349 -18.45 -3.58 32.08
C SER A 349 -18.45 -5.04 32.56
N LEU A 350 -19.55 -5.75 32.33
CA LEU A 350 -19.68 -7.17 32.68
C LEU A 350 -18.72 -8.04 31.85
N ASP A 351 -18.67 -7.79 30.54
CA ASP A 351 -17.74 -8.47 29.63
C ASP A 351 -16.28 -8.23 30.03
N MET A 352 -15.92 -6.99 30.41
CA MET A 352 -14.57 -6.65 30.87
C MET A 352 -14.20 -7.33 32.19
N GLU A 353 -15.10 -7.42 33.16
CA GLU A 353 -14.82 -8.04 34.47
C GLU A 353 -14.53 -9.54 34.32
N GLY A 354 -15.37 -10.26 33.56
CA GLY A 354 -15.17 -11.68 33.26
C GLY A 354 -13.85 -11.94 32.54
N LYS A 355 -13.56 -11.17 31.47
CA LYS A 355 -12.30 -11.24 30.72
C LYS A 355 -11.09 -10.94 31.62
N SER A 356 -11.17 -9.89 32.45
CA SER A 356 -10.08 -9.47 33.32
C SER A 356 -9.70 -10.55 34.34
N LYS A 357 -10.70 -11.20 34.95
CA LYS A 357 -10.45 -12.30 35.90
C LYS A 357 -9.76 -13.47 35.20
N HIS A 358 -10.25 -13.89 34.04
CA HIS A 358 -9.66 -14.97 33.26
C HIS A 358 -8.21 -14.67 32.86
N MET A 359 -7.96 -13.46 32.34
CA MET A 359 -6.61 -13.03 31.94
C MET A 359 -5.61 -13.03 33.10
N ARG A 360 -6.02 -12.62 34.31
CA ARG A 360 -5.14 -12.68 35.49
C ARG A 360 -4.74 -14.11 35.85
N ASP A 361 -5.69 -15.05 35.80
CA ASP A 361 -5.42 -16.46 36.08
C ASP A 361 -4.50 -17.11 35.03
N GLU A 362 -4.66 -16.73 33.75
CA GLU A 362 -3.80 -17.20 32.67
C GLU A 362 -2.39 -16.61 32.74
N LEU A 363 -2.26 -15.31 33.03
CA LEU A 363 -0.97 -14.64 33.22
C LEU A 363 -0.15 -15.32 34.31
N ALA A 364 -0.73 -15.57 35.49
CA ALA A 364 -0.03 -16.22 36.59
C ALA A 364 0.44 -17.65 36.25
N LYS A 365 -0.29 -18.37 35.37
CA LYS A 365 0.13 -19.70 34.88
C LYS A 365 1.24 -19.59 33.84
N LEU A 366 1.19 -18.59 32.96
CA LEU A 366 2.16 -18.35 31.91
C LEU A 366 3.49 -17.86 32.48
N GLU A 367 3.48 -16.93 33.43
CA GLU A 367 4.68 -16.44 34.13
C GLU A 367 5.50 -17.58 34.73
N LYS A 368 4.85 -18.49 35.48
CA LYS A 368 5.50 -19.69 36.04
C LYS A 368 6.12 -20.59 34.97
N LYS A 369 5.45 -20.76 33.82
CA LYS A 369 5.98 -21.56 32.69
C LYS A 369 7.18 -20.89 32.04
N VAL A 370 7.15 -19.56 31.89
CA VAL A 370 8.24 -18.77 31.32
C VAL A 370 9.45 -18.81 32.23
N GLU A 371 9.29 -18.59 33.54
CA GLU A 371 10.39 -18.68 34.52
C GLU A 371 11.04 -20.06 34.51
N ALA A 372 10.23 -21.13 34.53
CA ALA A 372 10.74 -22.49 34.46
C ALA A 372 11.51 -22.77 33.15
N SER A 373 11.05 -22.21 32.03
CA SER A 373 11.71 -22.37 30.72
C SER A 373 12.98 -21.52 30.62
N HIS A 374 12.99 -20.32 31.17
CA HIS A 374 14.16 -19.45 31.25
C HIS A 374 15.25 -20.10 32.11
N ALA A 375 14.90 -20.65 33.28
CA ALA A 375 15.84 -21.38 34.12
C ALA A 375 16.45 -22.60 33.41
N LYS A 376 15.69 -23.31 32.56
CA LYS A 376 16.23 -24.38 31.71
C LYS A 376 17.17 -23.82 30.64
N LEU A 377 16.81 -22.73 29.98
CA LEU A 377 17.63 -22.10 28.95
C LEU A 377 18.98 -21.64 29.51
N THR A 378 18.99 -20.96 30.67
CA THR A 378 20.22 -20.50 31.34
C THR A 378 21.14 -21.65 31.74
N LYS A 379 20.59 -22.81 32.15
CA LYS A 379 21.39 -24.01 32.46
C LYS A 379 22.05 -24.61 31.21
N VAL A 380 21.41 -24.46 30.05
CA VAL A 380 21.86 -25.02 28.77
C VAL A 380 22.80 -24.04 28.03
N SER A 381 22.66 -22.73 28.22
CA SER A 381 23.44 -21.69 27.52
C SER A 381 24.87 -21.49 28.04
N GLY A 382 25.31 -22.24 29.08
CA GLY A 382 26.64 -22.10 29.68
C GLY A 382 27.81 -22.60 28.82
N GLY A 383 27.56 -23.26 27.68
CA GLY A 383 28.58 -23.74 26.76
C GLY A 383 28.56 -23.01 25.41
N ALA A 384 29.69 -22.46 24.97
CA ALA A 384 29.83 -21.77 23.67
C ALA A 384 29.39 -22.62 22.46
N HIS A 385 29.45 -23.95 22.58
CA HIS A 385 29.04 -24.90 21.54
C HIS A 385 27.51 -25.03 21.36
N VAL A 386 26.71 -24.51 22.30
CA VAL A 386 25.25 -24.65 22.34
C VAL A 386 24.53 -23.51 21.60
N LEU A 387 25.08 -22.30 21.59
CA LEU A 387 24.50 -21.15 20.87
C LEU A 387 24.36 -21.41 19.36
N ASN A 388 25.27 -22.18 18.76
CA ASN A 388 25.21 -22.53 17.34
C ASN A 388 24.14 -23.59 17.01
N ASN A 389 23.60 -24.30 18.00
CA ASN A 389 22.56 -25.34 17.83
C ASN A 389 21.17 -24.89 18.30
N ILE A 390 21.01 -23.66 18.79
CA ILE A 390 19.71 -23.09 19.14
C ILE A 390 19.08 -22.54 17.85
N GLY A 391 18.07 -23.24 17.33
CA GLY A 391 17.23 -22.70 16.27
C GLY A 391 16.36 -21.57 16.82
N PHE A 392 16.74 -20.32 16.58
CA PHE A 392 15.86 -19.18 16.84
C PHE A 392 14.74 -19.16 15.81
N GLU A 393 13.50 -18.97 16.27
CA GLU A 393 12.40 -18.68 15.35
C GLU A 393 12.73 -17.40 14.56
N GLN A 394 12.57 -17.47 13.24
CA GLN A 394 12.83 -16.32 12.39
C GLN A 394 11.77 -15.26 12.66
N LEU A 395 12.22 -14.06 13.06
CA LEU A 395 11.33 -12.93 13.26
C LEU A 395 10.65 -12.56 11.93
N GLN A 396 9.33 -12.69 11.89
CA GLN A 396 8.52 -12.24 10.76
C GLN A 396 8.35 -10.73 10.83
N VAL A 397 8.88 -10.03 9.83
CA VAL A 397 8.76 -8.58 9.68
C VAL A 397 8.06 -8.32 8.36
N ASN A 398 6.87 -7.75 8.43
CA ASN A 398 6.18 -7.19 7.28
C ASN A 398 6.76 -5.79 7.04
N GLN A 399 7.47 -5.62 5.93
CA GLN A 399 8.11 -4.36 5.58
C GLN A 399 7.54 -3.85 4.27
N ARG A 400 7.23 -2.54 4.24
CA ARG A 400 6.77 -1.87 3.03
C ARG A 400 7.57 -0.60 2.80
N PHE A 401 7.93 -0.35 1.55
CA PHE A 401 8.58 0.89 1.12
C PHE A 401 7.81 1.42 -0.08
N SER A 402 6.97 2.42 0.14
CA SER A 402 6.04 2.93 -0.88
C SER A 402 6.20 4.43 -1.08
N LEU A 403 6.29 4.86 -2.33
CA LEU A 403 6.28 6.27 -2.69
C LEU A 403 4.87 6.85 -2.53
N ARG A 404 4.75 7.97 -1.82
CA ARG A 404 3.55 8.79 -1.74
C ARG A 404 3.68 9.93 -2.75
N ALA A 405 3.11 9.73 -3.94
CA ALA A 405 3.26 10.66 -5.05
C ALA A 405 2.83 12.09 -4.70
N GLU A 406 1.73 12.26 -3.95
CA GLU A 406 1.21 13.59 -3.55
C GLU A 406 2.18 14.38 -2.65
N GLU A 407 2.95 13.69 -1.81
CA GLU A 407 3.87 14.30 -0.85
C GLU A 407 5.31 14.38 -1.37
N GLY A 408 5.63 13.68 -2.47
CA GLY A 408 7.00 13.50 -2.94
C GLY A 408 7.91 12.89 -1.87
N SER A 409 7.37 11.95 -1.09
CA SER A 409 8.09 11.29 0.01
C SER A 409 7.80 9.79 0.04
N TYR A 410 8.71 9.02 0.61
CA TYR A 410 8.52 7.59 0.86
C TYR A 410 8.00 7.35 2.27
N CYS A 411 7.11 6.37 2.40
CA CYS A 411 6.73 5.78 3.67
C CYS A 411 7.40 4.40 3.80
N LEU A 412 8.28 4.27 4.78
CA LEU A 412 8.90 3.02 5.19
C LEU A 412 8.17 2.50 6.43
N SER A 413 7.43 1.40 6.29
CA SER A 413 6.72 0.77 7.40
C SER A 413 7.35 -0.57 7.79
N PHE A 414 7.40 -0.81 9.10
CA PHE A 414 7.77 -2.09 9.70
C PHE A 414 6.64 -2.56 10.59
N GLU A 415 6.26 -3.81 10.47
CA GLU A 415 5.21 -4.40 11.27
C GLU A 415 5.59 -5.82 11.72
N LEU A 416 5.46 -6.06 13.02
CA LEU A 416 5.79 -7.31 13.69
C LEU A 416 4.55 -7.88 14.38
N PRO A 417 4.44 -9.21 14.52
CA PRO A 417 3.37 -9.81 15.33
C PRO A 417 3.51 -9.51 16.83
N VAL A 418 4.72 -9.12 17.24
CA VAL A 418 5.10 -8.77 18.61
C VAL A 418 5.53 -7.29 18.66
N PRO A 419 5.51 -6.64 19.84
CA PRO A 419 5.89 -5.24 19.93
C PRO A 419 7.34 -5.00 19.48
N ILE A 420 7.56 -3.88 18.81
CA ILE A 420 8.85 -3.34 18.39
C ILE A 420 9.47 -2.62 19.60
N GLU A 421 10.74 -2.89 19.86
CA GLU A 421 11.53 -2.13 20.83
C GLU A 421 12.22 -0.95 20.16
N SER A 422 12.93 -1.23 19.06
CA SER A 422 13.64 -0.19 18.32
C SER A 422 13.90 -0.58 16.87
N VAL A 423 14.09 0.43 16.03
CA VAL A 423 14.53 0.29 14.63
C VAL A 423 15.78 1.14 14.42
N LEU A 424 16.88 0.52 14.01
CA LEU A 424 18.10 1.20 13.58
C LEU A 424 18.09 1.33 12.05
N LEU A 425 18.20 2.56 11.54
CA LEU A 425 18.37 2.85 10.13
C LEU A 425 19.80 3.30 9.85
N GLN A 426 20.41 2.70 8.84
CA GLN A 426 21.73 3.06 8.30
C GLN A 426 21.62 3.19 6.79
N SER A 427 21.89 4.37 6.25
CA SER A 427 21.84 4.62 4.81
C SER A 427 23.24 4.78 4.22
N SER A 428 23.46 4.25 3.02
CA SER A 428 24.67 4.51 2.23
C SER A 428 24.61 5.84 1.45
N ILE A 429 23.46 6.51 1.45
CA ILE A 429 23.18 7.75 0.73
C ILE A 429 22.56 8.80 1.67
N PRO A 430 22.64 10.10 1.35
CA PRO A 430 21.94 11.11 2.13
C PRO A 430 20.42 10.97 1.92
N VAL A 431 19.70 10.94 3.03
CA VAL A 431 18.24 10.81 3.06
C VAL A 431 17.70 11.77 4.10
N ASN A 432 16.64 12.49 3.75
CA ASN A 432 16.00 13.41 4.67
C ASN A 432 14.87 12.70 5.39
N LEU A 433 15.04 12.41 6.69
CA LEU A 433 13.96 11.93 7.53
C LEU A 433 12.96 13.08 7.77
N LEU A 434 11.68 12.79 7.62
CA LEU A 434 10.60 13.76 7.84
C LEU A 434 9.96 13.46 9.20
N ASP A 435 9.89 14.47 10.07
CA ASP A 435 9.22 14.34 11.36
C ASP A 435 7.71 14.17 11.11
N SER A 436 7.18 13.01 11.48
CA SER A 436 5.77 12.69 11.29
C SER A 436 4.95 13.22 12.48
N GLU A 437 4.57 14.50 12.47
CA GLU A 437 3.59 15.02 13.45
C GLU A 437 2.17 14.47 13.17
N ASP A 438 1.87 14.13 11.91
CA ASP A 438 0.62 13.49 11.47
C ASP A 438 0.39 12.07 12.06
N SER A 439 1.29 11.57 12.89
CA SER A 439 1.11 10.33 13.68
C SER A 439 0.18 10.52 14.88
N LEU A 440 -0.42 11.71 15.04
CA LEU A 440 -1.43 12.01 16.06
C LEU A 440 -2.83 11.43 15.78
N GLY A 441 -3.02 10.72 14.65
CA GLY A 441 -4.22 9.92 14.43
C GLY A 441 -4.27 8.74 15.40
N VAL A 442 -5.43 8.50 16.03
CA VAL A 442 -5.68 7.33 16.90
C VAL A 442 -5.16 6.07 16.20
N GLY A 443 -4.15 5.40 16.78
CA GLY A 443 -3.58 4.15 16.26
C GLY A 443 -2.30 4.26 15.41
N LYS A 444 -1.74 5.44 15.16
CA LYS A 444 -0.40 5.58 14.56
C LYS A 444 0.64 5.74 15.67
N SER A 445 1.60 4.82 15.75
CA SER A 445 2.61 4.82 16.81
C SER A 445 3.61 5.97 16.62
N GLN A 446 3.84 6.75 17.67
CA GLN A 446 4.95 7.70 17.71
C GLN A 446 6.24 6.96 18.09
N GLY A 447 7.20 6.96 17.17
CA GLY A 447 8.59 6.59 17.47
C GLY A 447 9.38 7.86 17.77
N ASN A 448 9.98 7.96 18.96
CA ASN A 448 10.91 9.04 19.24
C ASN A 448 12.24 8.72 18.54
N VAL A 449 12.75 9.65 17.74
CA VAL A 449 14.10 9.56 17.17
C VAL A 449 15.08 9.84 18.29
N VAL A 450 15.83 8.82 18.69
CA VAL A 450 16.89 8.95 19.67
C VAL A 450 18.19 8.76 18.93
N ILE A 451 18.83 9.87 18.55
CA ILE A 451 20.16 9.99 17.90
C ILE A 451 20.08 10.01 16.36
N SER A 452 20.35 11.18 15.77
CA SER A 452 20.89 11.34 14.42
C SER A 452 22.34 11.82 14.56
N THR A 453 23.32 11.07 14.07
CA THR A 453 24.72 11.54 14.08
C THR A 453 24.92 12.50 12.92
N SER A 454 25.02 13.80 13.20
CA SER A 454 25.10 14.89 12.21
C SER A 454 26.43 15.00 11.44
N ASN A 455 27.39 14.09 11.64
CA ASN A 455 28.76 14.25 11.14
C ASN A 455 29.19 13.28 10.03
N THR A 456 28.28 12.53 9.43
CA THR A 456 28.55 11.77 8.19
C THR A 456 27.50 12.11 7.13
N PRO A 457 27.85 12.16 5.83
CA PRO A 457 26.85 12.33 4.74
C PRO A 457 25.84 11.17 4.71
N ASN A 458 26.18 10.07 5.37
CA ASN A 458 25.38 8.86 5.50
C ASN A 458 24.54 8.92 6.78
N LEU A 459 23.24 8.66 6.64
CA LEU A 459 22.27 8.69 7.73
C LEU A 459 22.46 7.47 8.66
N ASN A 460 22.60 7.71 9.97
CA ASN A 460 22.44 6.71 11.02
C ASN A 460 21.43 7.23 12.04
N SER A 461 20.33 6.51 12.24
CA SER A 461 19.29 6.90 13.20
C SER A 461 18.69 5.72 13.94
N VAL A 462 18.28 5.93 15.19
CA VAL A 462 17.56 4.93 16.00
C VAL A 462 16.20 5.47 16.39
N TYR A 463 15.15 4.72 16.04
CA TYR A 463 13.78 4.95 16.48
C TYR A 463 13.48 4.04 17.65
N ARG A 464 12.97 4.59 18.76
CA ARG A 464 12.43 3.82 19.89
C ARG A 464 10.94 4.10 20.00
N CYS A 465 10.10 3.05 20.08
CA CYS A 465 8.68 3.28 20.35
C CYS A 465 8.55 3.80 21.79
N ALA A 466 7.85 4.93 21.99
CA ALA A 466 7.54 5.42 23.34
C ALA A 466 6.49 4.53 24.03
N GLU A 467 5.55 4.01 23.25
CA GLU A 467 4.52 3.07 23.67
C GLU A 467 4.75 1.69 23.04
N SER A 468 4.15 0.64 23.61
CA SER A 468 4.24 -0.71 23.04
C SER A 468 3.57 -0.76 21.66
N CYS A 469 4.38 -0.70 20.59
CA CYS A 469 3.91 -0.56 19.22
C CYS A 469 4.29 -1.77 18.37
N LYS A 470 3.38 -2.32 17.57
CA LYS A 470 3.68 -3.46 16.66
C LYS A 470 4.01 -3.02 15.24
N ARG A 471 3.60 -1.80 14.88
CA ARG A 471 3.86 -1.15 13.60
C ARG A 471 4.62 0.14 13.86
N LEU A 472 5.56 0.50 12.98
CA LEU A 472 6.27 1.77 12.98
C LEU A 472 6.34 2.28 11.54
N GLU A 473 5.97 3.54 11.31
CA GLU A 473 6.07 4.21 10.01
C GLU A 473 7.10 5.34 10.07
N ILE A 474 8.01 5.37 9.11
CA ILE A 474 9.07 6.36 8.99
C ILE A 474 8.94 7.02 7.63
N ARG A 475 8.76 8.35 7.62
CA ARG A 475 8.74 9.13 6.38
C ARG A 475 10.14 9.61 6.04
N LEU A 476 10.51 9.47 4.78
CA LEU A 476 11.79 9.94 4.29
C LEU A 476 11.67 10.49 2.87
N ARG A 477 12.54 11.43 2.52
CA ARG A 477 12.67 11.97 1.16
C ARG A 477 14.04 11.62 0.59
N THR A 478 14.03 11.10 -0.62
CA THR A 478 15.23 10.77 -1.41
C THR A 478 15.61 11.92 -2.33
N VAL A 479 16.86 11.94 -2.78
CA VAL A 479 17.33 12.85 -3.83
C VAL A 479 17.54 12.04 -5.11
N GLU A 480 16.90 12.47 -6.19
CA GLU A 480 17.00 11.80 -7.48
C GLU A 480 18.44 11.82 -8.01
N GLY A 481 18.87 10.72 -8.64
CA GLY A 481 20.25 10.51 -9.06
C GLY A 481 21.17 9.95 -7.96
N GLN A 482 20.77 10.01 -6.68
CA GLN A 482 21.50 9.39 -5.57
C GLN A 482 20.85 8.08 -5.17
N TYR A 483 21.51 6.97 -5.46
CA TYR A 483 20.99 5.61 -5.28
C TYR A 483 21.92 4.73 -4.46
N GLY A 484 21.35 3.74 -3.77
CA GLY A 484 22.06 2.89 -2.83
C GLY A 484 21.10 2.13 -1.93
N GLU A 485 21.55 1.81 -0.71
CA GLU A 485 20.79 0.96 0.21
C GLU A 485 20.57 1.63 1.57
N ILE A 486 19.36 1.42 2.12
CA ILE A 486 19.05 1.64 3.53
C ILE A 486 18.98 0.28 4.22
N ASN A 487 19.83 0.09 5.22
CA ASN A 487 19.80 -1.05 6.12
C ASN A 487 18.93 -0.70 7.34
N ALA A 488 17.88 -1.48 7.56
CA ALA A 488 17.01 -1.36 8.72
C ALA A 488 17.14 -2.59 9.62
N THR A 489 17.57 -2.40 10.87
CA THR A 489 17.62 -3.47 11.86
C THR A 489 16.46 -3.29 12.84
N VAL A 490 15.47 -4.18 12.76
CA VAL A 490 14.26 -4.13 13.60
C VAL A 490 14.44 -5.08 14.78
N VAL A 491 14.30 -4.55 15.99
CA VAL A 491 14.46 -5.28 17.26
C VAL A 491 13.09 -5.52 17.87
N ALA A 492 12.76 -6.78 18.11
CA ALA A 492 11.52 -7.19 18.74
C ALA A 492 11.63 -7.14 20.27
N ASN A 493 10.59 -6.68 20.94
CA ASN A 493 10.47 -6.67 22.39
C ASN A 493 10.00 -8.04 22.92
N VAL A 494 10.86 -9.05 22.75
CA VAL A 494 10.63 -10.44 23.18
C VAL A 494 11.82 -10.95 24.00
N GLN A 495 11.66 -12.06 24.71
CA GLN A 495 12.73 -12.68 25.49
C GLN A 495 12.99 -14.13 24.99
N PRO A 496 14.19 -14.45 24.47
CA PRO A 496 15.33 -13.56 24.25
C PRO A 496 15.05 -12.52 23.18
N LYS A 497 15.78 -11.39 23.20
CA LYS A 497 15.68 -10.35 22.16
C LYS A 497 16.11 -10.92 20.82
N ILE A 498 15.31 -10.65 19.79
CA ILE A 498 15.59 -11.07 18.42
C ILE A 498 15.56 -9.82 17.54
N ALA A 499 16.50 -9.72 16.62
CA ALA A 499 16.55 -8.65 15.63
C ALA A 499 16.62 -9.23 14.22
N LYS A 500 16.03 -8.51 13.26
CA LYS A 500 16.14 -8.82 11.83
C LYS A 500 16.66 -7.60 11.08
N ARG A 501 17.71 -7.81 10.30
CA ARG A 501 18.23 -6.81 9.36
C ARG A 501 17.53 -6.96 8.01
N LEU A 502 17.07 -5.84 7.46
CA LEU A 502 16.45 -5.70 6.15
C LEU A 502 17.27 -4.70 5.34
N THR A 503 17.38 -4.94 4.03
CA THR A 503 18.09 -4.06 3.10
C THR A 503 17.07 -3.55 2.08
N ILE A 504 16.92 -2.24 2.00
CA ILE A 504 15.95 -1.54 1.17
C ILE A 504 16.75 -0.77 0.11
N GLU A 505 16.47 -1.04 -1.15
CA GLU A 505 17.14 -0.39 -2.27
C GLU A 505 16.43 0.93 -2.63
N ILE A 506 17.22 1.99 -2.80
CA ILE A 506 16.76 3.26 -3.38
C ILE A 506 17.24 3.32 -4.82
N LYS A 507 16.30 3.46 -5.74
CA LYS A 507 16.54 3.50 -7.19
C LYS A 507 17.09 4.88 -7.64
N PRO A 508 17.87 4.95 -8.73
CA PRO A 508 18.35 6.22 -9.30
C PRO A 508 17.25 7.23 -9.57
N LEU A 509 16.15 6.80 -10.18
CA LEU A 509 14.96 7.61 -10.43
C LEU A 509 13.86 7.29 -9.41
N SER A 510 14.19 7.37 -8.12
CA SER A 510 13.30 6.97 -7.02
C SER A 510 12.00 7.78 -6.96
N LEU A 511 11.95 8.99 -7.49
CA LEU A 511 10.73 9.82 -7.43
C LEU A 511 9.77 9.58 -8.59
N HIS A 512 10.11 8.69 -9.52
CA HIS A 512 9.20 8.29 -10.59
C HIS A 512 8.24 7.20 -10.13
N PHE A 513 7.01 7.21 -10.62
CA PHE A 513 6.05 6.13 -10.46
C PHE A 513 5.38 5.83 -11.81
N ARG A 514 5.02 4.56 -12.01
CA ARG A 514 4.47 4.12 -13.30
C ARG A 514 3.02 4.58 -13.46
N ILE A 515 2.69 5.11 -14.63
CA ILE A 515 1.33 5.45 -15.04
C ILE A 515 0.95 4.64 -16.29
N PRO A 516 -0.34 4.30 -16.48
CA PRO A 516 -0.77 3.47 -17.60
C PRO A 516 -0.56 4.18 -18.94
N GLU A 517 -0.87 5.47 -18.98
CA GLU A 517 -0.73 6.33 -20.15
C GLU A 517 -0.32 7.74 -19.70
N PRO A 518 0.39 8.51 -20.54
CA PRO A 518 0.73 9.89 -20.23
C PRO A 518 -0.52 10.74 -19.96
N ARG A 519 -0.42 11.69 -19.04
CA ARG A 519 -1.55 12.58 -18.72
C ARG A 519 -1.73 13.64 -19.81
N GLY A 520 -2.85 13.56 -20.52
CA GLY A 520 -3.21 14.51 -21.58
C GLY A 520 -2.40 14.31 -22.87
N ASP A 521 -2.57 15.23 -23.82
CA ASP A 521 -1.80 15.18 -25.08
C ASP A 521 -0.34 15.53 -24.79
N VAL A 522 0.53 14.52 -24.83
CA VAL A 522 1.97 14.70 -24.71
C VAL A 522 2.43 15.60 -25.85
N ASN A 523 2.87 16.81 -25.50
CA ASN A 523 3.45 17.69 -26.49
C ASN A 523 4.85 17.18 -26.85
N ASP A 524 4.94 16.35 -27.89
CA ASP A 524 6.20 15.83 -28.41
C ASP A 524 7.20 16.98 -28.74
N ALA A 525 6.72 18.20 -28.96
CA ALA A 525 7.54 19.38 -29.19
C ALA A 525 8.26 19.92 -27.94
N VAL A 526 8.06 19.35 -26.75
CA VAL A 526 8.85 19.70 -25.54
C VAL A 526 9.74 18.57 -25.04
N LEU A 527 9.65 17.37 -25.64
CA LEU A 527 10.40 16.21 -25.19
C LEU A 527 11.80 16.17 -25.79
N SER A 528 12.79 15.96 -24.92
CA SER A 528 14.14 15.58 -25.30
C SER A 528 14.25 14.05 -25.38
N THR A 529 15.09 13.53 -26.26
CA THR A 529 15.22 12.09 -26.53
C THR A 529 16.66 11.60 -26.36
N VAL A 530 16.83 10.43 -25.75
CA VAL A 530 18.06 9.63 -25.82
C VAL A 530 17.77 8.25 -26.43
N LYS A 531 18.62 7.83 -27.36
CA LYS A 531 18.57 6.51 -27.99
C LYS A 531 19.84 5.73 -27.69
N PHE A 532 19.69 4.52 -27.17
CA PHE A 532 20.74 3.54 -26.95
C PHE A 532 20.61 2.43 -27.99
N SER A 533 21.66 2.18 -28.76
CA SER A 533 21.69 1.11 -29.76
C SER A 533 22.91 0.22 -29.53
N GLY A 534 22.76 -1.10 -29.62
CA GLY A 534 23.88 -2.00 -29.38
C GLY A 534 23.48 -3.47 -29.46
N GLN A 535 24.42 -4.35 -29.07
CA GLN A 535 24.20 -5.80 -29.04
C GLN A 535 23.75 -6.25 -27.64
N PHE A 536 22.52 -5.91 -27.27
CA PHE A 536 21.90 -6.37 -26.02
C PHE A 536 20.54 -7.03 -26.27
N SER A 537 20.19 -8.00 -25.43
CA SER A 537 18.89 -8.68 -25.48
C SER A 537 17.78 -7.81 -24.90
N LEU A 538 16.53 -8.17 -25.19
CA LEU A 538 15.34 -7.54 -24.61
C LEU A 538 15.36 -7.60 -23.07
N ASN A 539 15.73 -8.74 -22.49
CA ASN A 539 15.82 -8.92 -21.03
C ASN A 539 16.94 -8.05 -20.42
N GLN A 540 18.08 -7.91 -21.10
CA GLN A 540 19.15 -7.02 -20.63
C GLN A 540 18.70 -5.56 -20.58
N ALA A 541 17.99 -5.09 -21.61
CA ALA A 541 17.40 -3.75 -21.61
C ALA A 541 16.38 -3.59 -20.46
N HIS A 542 15.53 -4.59 -20.26
CA HIS A 542 14.54 -4.59 -19.17
C HIS A 542 15.20 -4.56 -17.78
N GLU A 543 16.26 -5.34 -17.57
CA GLU A 543 17.03 -5.35 -16.32
C GLU A 543 17.67 -3.98 -16.04
N TRP A 544 18.19 -3.28 -17.07
CA TRP A 544 18.70 -1.92 -16.88
C TRP A 544 17.61 -0.94 -16.43
N ILE A 545 16.40 -1.09 -16.96
CA ILE A 545 15.22 -0.30 -16.56
C ILE A 545 14.85 -0.63 -15.10
N GLN A 546 14.79 -1.91 -14.71
CA GLN A 546 14.52 -2.37 -13.32
C GLN A 546 15.56 -1.88 -12.30
N VAL A 547 16.81 -1.71 -12.70
CA VAL A 547 17.86 -1.12 -11.84
C VAL A 547 17.64 0.39 -11.67
N CYS A 548 17.14 1.07 -12.70
CA CYS A 548 17.04 2.53 -12.71
C CYS A 548 15.76 3.09 -12.08
N LEU A 549 14.63 2.38 -12.24
CA LEU A 549 13.30 2.86 -11.89
C LEU A 549 12.60 1.94 -10.87
N PRO A 550 11.76 2.49 -9.99
CA PRO A 550 10.82 1.70 -9.20
C PRO A 550 9.64 1.21 -10.06
N ASP A 551 8.84 0.29 -9.54
CA ASP A 551 7.57 -0.18 -10.13
C ASP A 551 7.67 -0.66 -11.59
N VAL A 552 8.82 -1.23 -11.94
CA VAL A 552 9.02 -1.92 -13.23
C VAL A 552 8.54 -3.38 -13.08
N PRO A 553 7.74 -3.91 -14.03
CA PRO A 553 7.35 -5.31 -14.07
C PRO A 553 8.51 -6.28 -13.85
N VAL A 554 8.24 -7.46 -13.29
CA VAL A 554 9.27 -8.50 -13.11
C VAL A 554 9.68 -9.08 -14.46
N SER A 555 8.71 -9.23 -15.37
CA SER A 555 8.90 -9.73 -16.72
C SER A 555 8.58 -8.65 -17.74
N VAL A 556 9.14 -8.79 -18.95
CA VAL A 556 8.89 -7.85 -20.04
C VAL A 556 7.38 -7.80 -20.34
N PRO A 557 6.77 -6.60 -20.38
CA PRO A 557 5.39 -6.42 -20.81
C PRO A 557 5.14 -6.95 -22.22
N GLN A 558 3.87 -7.15 -22.56
CA GLN A 558 3.49 -7.48 -23.94
C GLN A 558 3.99 -6.41 -24.90
N LEU A 559 4.60 -6.85 -26.01
CA LEU A 559 5.07 -5.97 -27.06
C LEU A 559 3.85 -5.44 -27.83
N LYS A 560 3.85 -4.14 -28.12
CA LYS A 560 2.80 -3.47 -28.89
C LYS A 560 3.38 -2.95 -30.18
N ALA A 561 2.61 -3.07 -31.27
CA ALA A 561 2.88 -2.31 -32.48
C ALA A 561 2.54 -0.84 -32.18
N ILE A 562 3.49 0.07 -32.42
CA ILE A 562 3.27 1.51 -32.21
C ILE A 562 3.00 2.16 -33.55
N ASP A 563 1.85 2.83 -33.66
CA ASP A 563 1.49 3.63 -34.83
C ASP A 563 2.47 4.82 -34.96
N GLY A 564 3.19 4.90 -36.09
CA GLY A 564 3.95 6.11 -36.45
C GLY A 564 5.35 5.93 -37.01
N ASP A 565 5.96 4.73 -36.95
CA ASP A 565 7.22 4.44 -37.64
C ASP A 565 6.97 3.49 -38.83
N THR A 566 7.73 3.67 -39.91
CA THR A 566 7.46 3.13 -41.26
C THR A 566 7.67 1.59 -41.38
N GLU A 567 7.95 0.93 -40.27
CA GLU A 567 8.06 -0.53 -40.13
C GLU A 567 7.32 -0.92 -38.84
N GLN A 568 6.35 -1.83 -38.92
CA GLN A 568 5.58 -2.33 -37.77
C GLN A 568 6.49 -3.17 -36.84
N GLU A 569 7.35 -2.50 -36.07
CA GLU A 569 8.19 -3.16 -35.07
C GLU A 569 7.46 -3.19 -33.72
N GLU A 570 7.25 -4.40 -33.19
CA GLU A 570 6.69 -4.59 -31.84
C GLU A 570 7.72 -4.19 -30.78
N LEU A 571 7.30 -3.36 -29.82
CA LEU A 571 8.18 -2.89 -28.75
C LEU A 571 7.45 -2.82 -27.41
N ALA A 572 8.21 -2.92 -26.32
CA ALA A 572 7.69 -2.73 -24.97
C ALA A 572 7.71 -1.24 -24.64
N GLU A 573 6.62 -0.74 -24.06
CA GLU A 573 6.49 0.64 -23.61
C GLU A 573 6.19 0.70 -22.11
N LEU A 574 6.89 1.60 -21.41
CA LEU A 574 6.62 1.95 -20.01
C LEU A 574 6.60 3.47 -19.88
N VAL A 575 5.61 3.98 -19.15
CA VAL A 575 5.42 5.41 -18.92
C VAL A 575 5.49 5.69 -17.42
N PHE A 576 6.26 6.71 -17.06
CA PHE A 576 6.44 7.15 -15.69
C PHE A 576 6.18 8.64 -15.57
N GLU A 577 5.72 9.06 -14.39
CA GLU A 577 5.59 10.45 -13.98
C GLU A 577 6.41 10.67 -12.71
N ASN A 578 7.04 11.83 -12.59
CA ASN A 578 7.75 12.20 -11.38
C ASN A 578 6.79 12.80 -10.34
N ALA A 579 6.89 12.33 -9.10
CA ALA A 579 6.04 12.74 -7.98
C ALA A 579 6.22 14.21 -7.58
N LEU A 580 7.45 14.73 -7.68
CA LEU A 580 7.77 16.07 -7.18
C LEU A 580 7.57 17.15 -8.23
N VAL A 581 7.82 16.86 -9.50
CA VAL A 581 7.50 17.73 -10.64
C VAL A 581 6.82 16.81 -11.64
N PRO A 582 5.62 17.10 -12.16
CA PRO A 582 4.87 16.18 -13.02
C PRO A 582 5.47 16.08 -14.44
N SER A 583 6.78 15.83 -14.53
CA SER A 583 7.54 15.54 -15.74
C SER A 583 7.27 14.11 -16.18
N THR A 584 7.10 13.91 -17.47
CA THR A 584 6.81 12.61 -18.07
C THR A 584 8.08 11.94 -18.57
N LEU A 585 8.19 10.63 -18.37
CA LEU A 585 9.26 9.79 -18.86
C LEU A 585 8.67 8.59 -19.62
N ILE A 586 8.94 8.52 -20.91
CA ILE A 586 8.45 7.45 -21.80
C ILE A 586 9.65 6.60 -22.22
N ILE A 587 9.58 5.30 -21.95
CA ILE A 587 10.62 4.33 -22.30
C ILE A 587 10.04 3.32 -23.28
N ARG A 588 10.62 3.28 -24.48
CA ARG A 588 10.29 2.34 -25.55
C ARG A 588 11.51 1.48 -25.82
N TYR A 589 11.37 0.16 -25.76
CA TYR A 589 12.52 -0.72 -25.92
C TYR A 589 12.17 -2.02 -26.62
N ARG A 590 13.17 -2.51 -27.35
CA ARG A 590 13.19 -3.83 -27.99
C ARG A 590 14.61 -4.37 -27.95
N GLN A 591 14.82 -5.55 -28.52
CA GLN A 591 16.16 -6.10 -28.67
C GLN A 591 17.06 -5.11 -29.43
N GLY A 592 18.22 -4.78 -28.83
CA GLY A 592 19.25 -3.91 -29.40
C GLY A 592 18.92 -2.41 -29.47
N LEU A 593 17.74 -1.96 -29.03
CA LEU A 593 17.34 -0.55 -29.09
C LEU A 593 16.51 -0.14 -27.86
N VAL A 594 16.93 0.94 -27.20
CA VAL A 594 16.13 1.63 -26.17
C VAL A 594 16.01 3.11 -26.53
N THR A 595 14.79 3.61 -26.61
CA THR A 595 14.47 5.03 -26.82
C THR A 595 13.78 5.58 -25.60
N ILE A 596 14.28 6.69 -25.09
CA ILE A 596 13.74 7.35 -23.90
C ILE A 596 13.41 8.78 -24.28
N LYS A 597 12.17 9.20 -24.01
CA LYS A 597 11.71 10.58 -24.18
C LYS A 597 11.33 11.17 -22.82
N SER A 598 11.74 12.39 -22.54
CA SER A 598 11.32 13.11 -21.33
C SER A 598 11.39 14.62 -21.50
N ASP A 599 10.53 15.32 -20.76
CA ASP A 599 10.57 16.77 -20.54
C ASP A 599 11.52 17.15 -19.38
N SER A 600 12.24 16.19 -18.79
CA SER A 600 13.30 16.40 -17.80
C SER A 600 14.67 15.97 -18.34
N ILE A 601 15.57 16.93 -18.53
CA ILE A 601 16.94 16.66 -18.98
C ILE A 601 17.73 15.90 -17.91
N SER A 602 17.50 16.19 -16.62
CA SER A 602 18.16 15.48 -15.52
C SER A 602 17.76 14.00 -15.46
N ALA A 603 16.50 13.66 -15.73
CA ALA A 603 16.09 12.25 -15.82
C ALA A 603 16.85 11.51 -16.93
N ILE A 604 16.99 12.14 -18.10
CA ILE A 604 17.78 11.61 -19.22
C ILE A 604 19.27 11.47 -18.85
N ALA A 605 19.84 12.44 -18.13
CA ALA A 605 21.22 12.41 -17.66
C ALA A 605 21.48 11.22 -16.73
N ILE A 606 20.59 11.03 -15.74
CA ILE A 606 20.68 9.95 -14.75
C ILE A 606 20.58 8.60 -15.45
N ILE A 607 19.59 8.41 -16.34
CA ILE A 607 19.43 7.13 -17.05
C ILE A 607 20.64 6.83 -17.92
N ARG A 608 21.17 7.84 -18.63
CA ARG A 608 22.41 7.68 -19.41
C ARG A 608 23.54 7.15 -18.54
N GLU A 609 23.77 7.76 -17.38
CA GLU A 609 24.85 7.34 -16.49
C GLU A 609 24.65 5.88 -16.03
N VAL A 610 23.45 5.55 -15.56
CA VAL A 610 23.11 4.22 -15.04
C VAL A 610 23.22 3.15 -16.14
N PHE A 611 22.63 3.38 -17.31
CA PHE A 611 22.66 2.43 -18.42
C PHE A 611 24.08 2.23 -18.95
N THR A 612 24.86 3.31 -19.04
CA THR A 612 26.27 3.20 -19.44
C THR A 612 27.07 2.39 -18.42
N LYS A 613 26.84 2.59 -17.12
CA LYS A 613 27.47 1.83 -16.05
C LYS A 613 27.10 0.34 -16.10
N GLU A 614 25.82 0.00 -16.29
CA GLU A 614 25.37 -1.39 -16.38
C GLU A 614 25.83 -2.09 -17.68
N ALA A 615 25.85 -1.38 -18.81
CA ALA A 615 26.42 -1.89 -20.06
C ALA A 615 27.92 -2.19 -19.90
N ASN A 616 28.68 -1.26 -19.30
CA ASN A 616 30.12 -1.46 -19.03
C ASN A 616 30.38 -2.62 -18.08
N LYS A 617 29.59 -2.77 -17.02
CA LYS A 617 29.67 -3.89 -16.06
C LYS A 617 29.55 -5.26 -16.77
N ARG A 618 28.76 -5.32 -17.85
CA ARG A 618 28.54 -6.52 -18.66
C ARG A 618 29.37 -6.55 -19.95
N LYS A 619 30.25 -5.56 -20.16
CA LYS A 619 31.08 -5.40 -21.37
C LYS A 619 30.27 -5.34 -22.67
N ILE A 620 29.10 -4.71 -22.62
CA ILE A 620 28.22 -4.49 -23.78
C ILE A 620 28.56 -3.14 -24.40
N ASN A 621 28.91 -3.14 -25.69
CA ASN A 621 29.15 -1.90 -26.43
C ASN A 621 27.81 -1.27 -26.83
N ILE A 622 27.57 -0.05 -26.37
CA ILE A 622 26.38 0.74 -26.69
C ILE A 622 26.78 2.04 -27.39
N SER A 623 26.04 2.39 -28.44
CA SER A 623 26.06 3.69 -29.09
C SER A 623 24.93 4.53 -28.50
N ILE A 624 25.25 5.75 -28.06
CA ILE A 624 24.28 6.65 -27.43
C ILE A 624 24.11 7.89 -28.31
N ARG A 625 22.87 8.22 -28.67
CA ARG A 625 22.52 9.42 -29.45
C ARG A 625 21.51 10.26 -28.68
N PHE A 626 21.75 11.57 -28.63
CA PHE A 626 20.89 12.52 -27.93
C PHE A 626 20.28 13.51 -28.90
N THR A 627 19.06 13.93 -28.59
CA THR A 627 18.36 15.00 -29.28
C THR A 627 17.69 15.85 -28.21
N ILE A 628 18.33 16.96 -27.86
CA ILE A 628 17.83 17.90 -26.86
C ILE A 628 16.96 18.92 -27.57
N ASN A 629 15.73 19.06 -27.10
CA ASN A 629 14.80 20.05 -27.60
C ASN A 629 14.99 21.37 -26.83
N PRO A 630 15.18 22.52 -27.51
CA PRO A 630 15.38 23.80 -26.85
C PRO A 630 14.22 24.22 -25.94
N GLU A 631 13.01 23.74 -26.20
CA GLU A 631 11.82 24.05 -25.39
C GLU A 631 11.72 23.20 -24.10
N THR A 632 12.51 22.14 -23.95
CA THR A 632 12.47 21.27 -22.76
C THR A 632 12.80 22.05 -21.48
N VAL A 633 13.88 22.85 -21.48
CA VAL A 633 14.31 23.61 -20.29
C VAL A 633 13.29 24.70 -19.91
N PRO A 634 12.84 25.58 -20.83
CA PRO A 634 11.78 26.55 -20.52
C PRO A 634 10.51 25.90 -19.98
N PHE A 635 10.08 24.77 -20.58
CA PHE A 635 8.90 24.05 -20.14
C PHE A 635 9.06 23.51 -18.71
N PHE A 636 10.19 22.86 -18.41
CA PHE A 636 10.47 22.33 -17.07
C PHE A 636 10.59 23.43 -16.01
N LEU A 637 11.27 24.54 -16.31
CA LEU A 637 11.36 25.70 -15.41
C LEU A 637 9.99 26.33 -15.14
N LYS A 638 9.10 26.35 -16.14
CA LYS A 638 7.72 26.83 -15.97
C LYS A 638 6.91 25.94 -15.02
N MET A 639 7.10 24.62 -15.06
CA MET A 639 6.48 23.71 -14.10
C MET A 639 6.97 23.98 -12.66
N LEU A 640 8.26 24.25 -12.51
CA LEU A 640 8.86 24.60 -11.22
C LEU A 640 8.40 25.97 -10.69
N ASP A 641 8.16 26.96 -11.55
CA ASP A 641 7.78 28.32 -11.15
C ASP A 641 6.56 28.36 -10.23
N LYS A 642 5.51 27.59 -10.57
CA LYS A 642 4.32 27.50 -9.74
C LYS A 642 4.66 27.04 -8.32
N LYS A 643 5.39 25.92 -8.19
CA LYS A 643 5.76 25.35 -6.88
C LYS A 643 6.71 26.27 -6.11
N MET A 644 7.68 26.87 -6.78
CA MET A 644 8.65 27.80 -6.18
C MET A 644 7.96 29.03 -5.57
N ARG A 645 6.99 29.62 -6.28
CA ARG A 645 6.20 30.76 -5.77
C ARG A 645 5.33 30.37 -4.58
N GLU A 646 4.67 29.22 -4.65
CA GLU A 646 3.83 28.71 -3.56
C GLU A 646 4.64 28.47 -2.29
N GLN A 647 5.77 27.75 -2.41
CA GLN A 647 6.65 27.46 -1.28
C GLN A 647 7.36 28.72 -0.74
N GLY A 648 7.78 29.62 -1.62
CA GLY A 648 8.38 30.89 -1.22
C GLY A 648 7.40 31.79 -0.43
N LYS A 649 6.13 31.84 -0.85
CA LYS A 649 5.06 32.54 -0.10
C LYS A 649 4.83 31.88 1.25
N LEU A 650 4.75 30.54 1.29
CA LEU A 650 4.52 29.78 2.52
C LEU A 650 5.63 30.02 3.54
N ALA A 651 6.90 29.93 3.14
CA ALA A 651 8.05 30.17 3.99
C ALA A 651 8.06 31.61 4.57
N ARG A 652 7.74 32.61 3.73
CA ARG A 652 7.61 34.01 4.17
C ARG A 652 6.48 34.19 5.19
N HIS A 653 5.32 33.60 4.93
CA HIS A 653 4.19 33.68 5.86
C HIS A 653 4.53 33.08 7.22
N VAL A 654 5.19 31.91 7.25
CA VAL A 654 5.61 31.28 8.52
C VAL A 654 6.59 32.16 9.29
N GLY A 655 7.59 32.73 8.62
CA GLY A 655 8.53 33.66 9.24
C GLY A 655 7.87 34.91 9.83
N LEU A 656 6.71 35.32 9.32
CA LEU A 656 5.94 36.46 9.84
C LEU A 656 5.00 36.09 10.99
N ILE A 657 4.59 34.82 11.15
CA ILE A 657 3.56 34.46 12.14
C ILE A 657 3.99 34.80 13.57
N ASP A 658 5.23 34.48 13.95
CA ASP A 658 5.67 34.67 15.33
C ASP A 658 5.81 36.16 15.66
N ALA A 659 6.35 36.96 14.72
CA ALA A 659 6.41 38.42 14.84
C ALA A 659 5.01 39.05 14.89
N LEU A 660 4.08 38.59 14.05
CA LEU A 660 2.69 39.10 14.06
C LEU A 660 1.98 38.74 15.36
N LYS A 661 2.18 37.53 15.90
CA LYS A 661 1.61 37.11 17.18
C LYS A 661 2.13 37.96 18.33
N GLU A 662 3.43 38.22 18.36
CA GLU A 662 4.07 39.09 19.35
C GLU A 662 3.48 40.51 19.34
N ILE A 663 3.33 41.10 18.15
CA ILE A 663 2.73 42.42 17.96
C ILE A 663 1.25 42.46 18.40
N THR A 664 0.49 41.37 18.22
CA THR A 664 -0.94 41.32 18.59
C THR A 664 -1.22 40.95 20.04
N ASN A 665 -0.26 40.35 20.75
CA ASN A 665 -0.43 39.96 22.15
C ASN A 665 -0.66 41.17 23.08
N ASP A 666 -0.13 42.34 22.73
CA ASP A 666 -0.27 43.55 23.53
C ASP A 666 -1.56 44.34 23.25
N ALA A 667 -2.24 44.10 22.12
CA ALA A 667 -3.29 44.98 21.64
C ALA A 667 -4.72 44.38 21.66
N ASN A 668 -4.90 43.05 21.62
CA ASN A 668 -6.20 42.36 21.44
C ASN A 668 -7.07 42.84 20.24
N ASP A 669 -6.65 43.88 19.52
CA ASP A 669 -7.27 44.47 18.35
C ASP A 669 -6.29 44.33 17.18
N THR A 670 -6.73 43.69 16.10
CA THR A 670 -5.93 43.50 14.89
C THR A 670 -6.21 44.55 13.81
N SER A 671 -7.04 45.56 14.11
CA SER A 671 -7.51 46.57 13.14
C SER A 671 -6.38 47.42 12.51
N PHE A 672 -5.25 47.56 13.20
CA PHE A 672 -4.08 48.29 12.72
C PHE A 672 -3.24 47.51 11.68
N LEU A 673 -3.47 46.20 11.55
CA LEU A 673 -2.80 45.35 10.56
C LEU A 673 -3.53 45.40 9.21
N THR A 674 -2.79 45.22 8.12
CA THR A 674 -3.39 45.04 6.79
C THR A 674 -4.24 43.76 6.74
N LYS A 675 -5.24 43.72 5.85
CA LYS A 675 -6.10 42.54 5.65
C LYS A 675 -5.29 41.26 5.33
N GLU A 676 -4.15 41.41 4.67
CA GLU A 676 -3.23 40.30 4.38
C GLU A 676 -2.67 39.67 5.67
N TYR A 677 -2.09 40.49 6.57
CA TYR A 677 -1.53 40.02 7.84
C TYR A 677 -2.59 39.51 8.82
N GLN A 678 -3.78 40.12 8.82
CA GLN A 678 -4.94 39.58 9.54
C GLN A 678 -5.32 38.17 9.03
N GLY A 679 -5.27 37.97 7.70
CA GLY A 679 -5.49 36.67 7.07
C GLY A 679 -4.44 35.63 7.45
N ILE A 680 -3.16 36.03 7.54
CA ILE A 680 -2.07 35.14 8.00
C ILE A 680 -2.29 34.73 9.45
N LEU A 681 -2.61 35.67 10.35
CA LEU A 681 -2.88 35.36 11.76
C LEU A 681 -4.07 34.42 11.93
N LYS A 682 -5.18 34.68 11.22
CA LYS A 682 -6.37 33.84 11.27
C LYS A 682 -6.09 32.40 10.80
N ASN A 683 -5.25 32.25 9.77
CA ASN A 683 -4.89 30.96 9.18
C ASN A 683 -3.56 30.39 9.71
N ALA A 684 -2.96 31.00 10.73
CA ALA A 684 -1.65 30.61 11.26
C ALA A 684 -1.50 29.10 11.54
N PRO A 685 -2.45 28.40 12.18
CA PRO A 685 -2.31 26.96 12.42
C PRO A 685 -2.26 26.15 11.11
N ALA A 686 -3.10 26.50 10.12
CA ALA A 686 -3.11 25.81 8.82
C ALA A 686 -1.85 26.11 7.99
N ILE A 687 -1.31 27.32 8.09
CA ILE A 687 -0.06 27.73 7.41
C ILE A 687 1.14 26.97 8.00
N LYS A 688 1.25 26.91 9.34
CA LYS A 688 2.31 26.13 10.01
C LYS A 688 2.20 24.65 9.62
N GLN A 689 1.02 24.04 9.75
CA GLN A 689 0.80 22.65 9.36
C GLN A 689 1.20 22.34 7.90
N LYS A 690 0.91 23.24 6.95
CA LYS A 690 1.32 23.06 5.54
C LYS A 690 2.84 23.12 5.37
N PHE A 691 3.51 24.00 6.10
CA PHE A 691 4.96 24.13 6.06
C PHE A 691 5.65 22.92 6.71
N ASP A 692 5.11 22.46 7.84
CA ASP A 692 5.62 21.29 8.58
C ASP A 692 5.45 19.99 7.80
N LYS A 693 4.44 19.90 6.91
CA LYS A 693 4.30 18.78 5.96
C LYS A 693 5.37 18.74 4.89
N GLN A 694 5.99 19.87 4.57
CA GLN A 694 6.96 20.01 3.49
C GLN A 694 8.22 20.74 3.97
N PRO A 695 8.90 20.22 5.01
CA PRO A 695 10.09 20.86 5.52
C PRO A 695 11.16 20.81 4.43
N LYS A 696 11.93 21.91 4.32
CA LYS A 696 13.02 22.07 3.34
C LYS A 696 12.57 21.88 1.88
N ALA A 697 11.29 22.03 1.56
CA ALA A 697 10.82 21.90 0.18
C ALA A 697 11.47 22.93 -0.75
N LEU A 698 11.63 24.17 -0.29
CA LEU A 698 12.31 25.22 -1.04
C LEU A 698 13.78 24.87 -1.36
N GLU A 699 14.54 24.39 -0.35
CA GLU A 699 15.92 23.92 -0.53
C GLU A 699 16.00 22.76 -1.51
N THR A 700 15.03 21.84 -1.47
CA THR A 700 14.92 20.71 -2.40
C THR A 700 14.71 21.21 -3.83
N LEU A 701 13.79 22.16 -4.03
CA LEU A 701 13.53 22.74 -5.35
C LEU A 701 14.77 23.50 -5.88
N TYR A 702 15.50 24.19 -5.02
CA TYR A 702 16.77 24.85 -5.39
C TYR A 702 17.81 23.83 -5.85
N GLY A 703 17.94 22.70 -5.15
CA GLY A 703 18.79 21.58 -5.55
C GLY A 703 18.43 21.05 -6.94
N ILE A 704 17.14 20.89 -7.24
CA ILE A 704 16.69 20.41 -8.56
C ILE A 704 17.06 21.38 -9.67
N VAL A 705 16.90 22.70 -9.46
CA VAL A 705 17.30 23.70 -10.46
C VAL A 705 18.82 23.70 -10.67
N TYR A 706 19.57 23.49 -9.58
CA TYR A 706 21.02 23.40 -9.64
C TYR A 706 21.48 22.18 -10.45
N ASP A 707 20.91 21.00 -10.17
CA ASP A 707 21.23 19.76 -10.87
C ASP A 707 20.85 19.86 -12.36
N LEU A 708 19.68 20.44 -12.66
CA LEU A 708 19.26 20.73 -14.03
C LEU A 708 20.27 21.62 -14.77
N TYR A 709 20.75 22.69 -14.13
CA TYR A 709 21.76 23.57 -14.74
C TYR A 709 23.04 22.78 -15.05
N VAL A 710 23.53 22.01 -14.08
CA VAL A 710 24.74 21.20 -14.22
C VAL A 710 24.58 20.19 -15.36
N ASP A 711 23.43 19.53 -15.48
CA ASP A 711 23.19 18.53 -16.52
C ASP A 711 23.10 19.15 -17.91
N VAL A 712 22.41 20.30 -18.05
CA VAL A 712 22.36 21.05 -19.32
C VAL A 712 23.77 21.43 -19.78
N GLN A 713 24.60 21.99 -18.89
CA GLN A 713 25.98 22.37 -19.24
C GLN A 713 26.82 21.15 -19.65
N LYS A 714 26.68 20.02 -18.95
CA LYS A 714 27.37 18.76 -19.31
C LYS A 714 26.95 18.27 -20.69
N PHE A 715 25.68 18.40 -21.06
CA PHE A 715 25.19 18.00 -22.38
C PHE A 715 25.71 18.91 -23.50
N GLU A 716 25.88 20.19 -23.24
CA GLU A 716 26.52 21.13 -24.18
C GLU A 716 28.05 20.98 -24.23
N GLY A 717 28.64 20.10 -23.42
CA GLY A 717 30.09 19.89 -23.34
C GLY A 717 30.84 21.01 -22.62
N LYS A 718 30.14 21.85 -21.85
CA LYS A 718 30.71 22.94 -21.05
C LYS A 718 31.05 22.46 -19.64
N ASP A 719 32.03 23.10 -19.00
CA ASP A 719 32.36 22.80 -17.61
C ASP A 719 31.29 23.36 -16.67
N ALA A 720 30.51 22.46 -16.09
CA ALA A 720 29.44 22.79 -15.16
C ALA A 720 29.94 23.33 -13.80
N LYS A 721 31.23 23.19 -13.47
CA LYS A 721 31.77 23.55 -12.14
C LYS A 721 32.24 25.00 -12.00
N ASN A 722 31.59 25.94 -12.69
CA ASN A 722 31.93 27.35 -12.54
C ASN A 722 31.33 27.93 -11.23
N GLN A 723 32.18 28.11 -10.22
CA GLN A 723 31.78 28.65 -8.91
C GLN A 723 31.07 30.01 -9.00
N SER A 724 31.45 30.85 -9.96
CA SER A 724 30.79 32.15 -10.17
C SER A 724 29.36 32.03 -10.72
N ALA A 725 29.10 31.01 -11.56
CA ALA A 725 27.77 30.73 -12.08
C ALA A 725 26.87 30.17 -10.96
N HIS A 726 27.41 29.31 -10.09
CA HIS A 726 26.69 28.79 -8.92
C HIS A 726 26.27 29.88 -7.95
N SER A 727 27.17 30.80 -7.59
CA SER A 727 26.82 31.92 -6.69
C SER A 727 25.77 32.85 -7.31
N LYS A 728 25.83 33.10 -8.63
CA LYS A 728 24.80 33.87 -9.34
C LYS A 728 23.45 33.17 -9.33
N LEU A 729 23.42 31.87 -9.63
CA LEU A 729 22.20 31.07 -9.61
C LEU A 729 21.59 31.04 -8.21
N GLN A 730 22.41 30.83 -7.17
CA GLN A 730 21.95 30.88 -5.78
C GLN A 730 21.31 32.23 -5.45
N HIS A 731 21.95 33.34 -5.81
CA HIS A 731 21.38 34.67 -5.60
C HIS A 731 20.05 34.89 -6.36
N ILE A 732 19.92 34.36 -7.58
CA ILE A 732 18.67 34.40 -8.36
C ILE A 732 17.58 33.58 -7.65
N LEU A 733 17.92 32.42 -7.09
CA LEU A 733 16.97 31.55 -6.40
C LEU A 733 16.49 32.14 -5.08
N GLU A 734 17.40 32.71 -4.28
CA GLU A 734 17.08 33.42 -3.03
C GLU A 734 16.18 34.64 -3.29
N ASN A 735 16.44 35.37 -4.37
CA ASN A 735 15.65 36.51 -4.85
C ASN A 735 14.76 36.12 -6.03
N TYR A 736 14.07 34.99 -5.90
CA TYR A 736 13.38 34.30 -7.00
C TYR A 736 12.68 35.22 -8.01
N ASN A 737 13.20 35.21 -9.24
CA ASN A 737 12.59 35.85 -10.41
C ASN A 737 12.67 34.90 -11.61
N TYR A 738 11.51 34.53 -12.14
CA TYR A 738 11.38 33.58 -13.25
C TYR A 738 12.06 34.05 -14.54
N GLU A 739 11.90 35.32 -14.91
CA GLU A 739 12.51 35.84 -16.15
C GLU A 739 14.03 35.89 -16.04
N SER A 740 14.55 36.29 -14.88
CA SER A 740 15.99 36.26 -14.61
C SER A 740 16.55 34.85 -14.65
N LEU A 741 15.82 33.87 -14.11
CA LEU A 741 16.21 32.46 -14.15
C LEU A 741 16.21 31.92 -15.58
N LEU A 742 15.16 32.20 -16.36
CA LEU A 742 15.07 31.76 -17.75
C LEU A 742 16.21 32.36 -18.59
N ARG A 743 16.48 33.66 -18.44
CA ARG A 743 17.60 34.32 -19.12
C ARG A 743 18.94 33.70 -18.75
N PHE A 744 19.14 33.36 -17.47
CA PHE A 744 20.36 32.72 -17.00
C PHE A 744 20.60 31.35 -17.67
N PHE A 745 19.55 30.56 -17.92
CA PHE A 745 19.68 29.29 -18.64
C PHE A 745 19.88 29.45 -20.16
N GLN A 746 19.55 30.61 -20.72
CA GLN A 746 19.75 30.94 -22.14
C GLN A 746 21.13 31.56 -22.43
N THR A 747 21.90 31.88 -21.39
CA THR A 747 23.27 32.42 -21.49
C THR A 747 24.31 31.32 -21.29
#